data_AF-W7DBU1-F1
#
_entry.id   AF-W7DBU1-F1
#
_cell.length_a   1.000
_cell.length_b   1.000
_cell.length_c   1.000
_cell.angle_alpha   90.00
_cell.angle_beta   90.00
_cell.angle_gamma   90.00
#
_symmetry.space_group_name_H-M   'P 1'
#
loop_
_entity.id
_entity.type
_entity.pdbx_description
1 polymer ?
#
loop_
_entity_poly.entity_id
_entity_poly.type
_entity_poly.pdbx_seq_one_letter_code
_entity_poly.pdbx_strand_id
1 'polypeptide(L)'
;MGKKDGYTIQLENIHYLAPTVNSGTTIFFVLEGELRVSSAGQTFLLQESDLIVINHQQHYSIRGIKSNTVMKLQITGPFFALYYPAYFQYSFDCFSSGLDTGREKMVTLLRKNLANMMIATANGFENSILESQSALFQMMLLLTRFFKEEHVSEDKFAVHDTRITRIIQQLEQQFDEPITLQSIAEQEYLSVAYLSRYFKKMTGLGFLQYLTQIRLEHSLEDLCYSSATISQIAQKNGFSSSKNFTTSFKTYYGKSPASYRRDFLAAPLDSDKQQTPMPEVTPIKPSPAVLVKLSHYRQVAEKVNFMNEIPFEQRRISITMGKQETIPEPIHILTIGELKEVLNHNVQRQIESAAAELRVRYVGIRHLIFGSTLLSEKETDEAMPTSSPYANASLAIDYLKKHGISLFIRIEYQDISSDETLYFEKLTQFMQHMIQVYGSPFVKTWYFMYYEPYNTVASKKELQRVYLKLREVIKSFHASIQVGSYLPFSERRETPFANHAWILQNRDAVDFLGFNANQNEAVDFTKSAQKDFIITKDYVLSKTQKLKRYLKENRWDKPLMLTNWNTLTGNTRYTNGTFFRGALIFQTVLAVSSEVAGLGFWINTELHEEDLSGHNIRLDGLELFHFFNGKRPAYFSLKFKERLHGKVVARGEHFVMTENEDGYQLVLLNCTNMNPLYSVEDSFLQDYRKEFHVQFDGLIPGEYQLRKFQFDQENGALYSKYWQLNSKHGLDSEIMDYIVQDAQPTLSVSDELITENWSFYAYLDVNAIQFYEFRRTL
;
A
#
# COMPACT_ATOMS: atom_id res chain seq x y z
N MET A 1 36.33 -6.48 -18.80
CA MET A 1 35.16 -5.61 -18.99
C MET A 1 35.65 -4.18 -18.81
N GLY A 2 36.12 -3.56 -19.89
CA GLY A 2 36.77 -2.24 -19.88
C GLY A 2 35.75 -1.10 -19.89
N LYS A 3 36.10 0.03 -19.28
CA LYS A 3 35.26 1.24 -19.19
C LYS A 3 34.95 1.83 -20.57
N LYS A 4 33.70 1.68 -21.01
CA LYS A 4 33.04 2.61 -21.95
C LYS A 4 32.43 3.75 -21.14
N ASP A 5 33.18 4.82 -20.89
CA ASP A 5 32.65 5.91 -20.08
C ASP A 5 31.78 6.84 -20.95
N GLY A 6 30.52 6.43 -21.17
CA GLY A 6 29.47 7.27 -21.77
C GLY A 6 28.89 8.32 -20.81
N TYR A 7 29.63 8.63 -19.74
CA TYR A 7 29.32 9.67 -18.78
C TYR A 7 30.61 10.29 -18.22
N THR A 8 30.52 11.51 -17.69
CA THR A 8 31.61 12.19 -16.98
C THR A 8 31.07 12.82 -15.71
N ILE A 9 31.81 12.70 -14.59
CA ILE A 9 31.48 13.34 -13.31
C ILE A 9 32.67 14.15 -12.81
N GLN A 10 32.44 15.41 -12.43
CA GLN A 10 33.49 16.30 -11.97
C GLN A 10 32.97 17.36 -10.99
N LEU A 11 33.87 17.89 -10.17
CA LEU A 11 33.61 19.07 -9.32
C LEU A 11 34.16 20.31 -10.02
N GLU A 12 33.40 21.40 -9.98
CA GLU A 12 33.71 22.65 -10.66
C GLU A 12 33.38 23.85 -9.75
N ASN A 13 34.17 24.91 -9.86
CA ASN A 13 33.76 26.26 -9.50
C ASN A 13 33.35 26.96 -10.80
N ILE A 14 32.10 27.42 -10.87
CA ILE A 14 31.51 28.04 -12.05
C ILE A 14 31.28 29.52 -11.76
N HIS A 15 32.12 30.40 -12.32
CA HIS A 15 31.83 31.85 -12.34
C HIS A 15 30.91 32.21 -13.50
N TYR A 16 31.22 31.71 -14.69
CA TYR A 16 30.42 31.94 -15.89
C TYR A 16 30.59 30.80 -16.89
N LEU A 17 29.46 30.20 -17.29
CA LEU A 17 29.34 29.28 -18.41
C LEU A 17 28.47 29.94 -19.49
N ALA A 18 29.09 30.22 -20.63
CA ALA A 18 28.41 30.83 -21.77
C ALA A 18 27.26 29.96 -22.29
N PRO A 19 26.23 30.56 -22.93
CA PRO A 19 25.11 29.82 -23.52
C PRO A 19 25.59 28.68 -24.41
N THR A 20 25.18 27.46 -24.08
CA THR A 20 25.55 26.23 -24.80
C THR A 20 24.35 25.29 -24.91
N VAL A 21 24.44 24.32 -25.81
CA VAL A 21 23.43 23.28 -26.00
C VAL A 21 23.91 22.00 -25.34
N ASN A 22 23.04 21.37 -24.55
CA ASN A 22 23.37 20.09 -23.96
C ASN A 22 23.26 18.95 -24.97
N SER A 23 24.31 18.13 -25.12
CA SER A 23 24.35 16.99 -26.05
C SER A 23 23.80 15.68 -25.45
N GLY A 24 23.39 15.70 -24.19
CA GLY A 24 22.86 14.55 -23.46
C GLY A 24 22.03 14.99 -22.26
N THR A 25 22.10 14.26 -21.15
CA THR A 25 21.49 14.69 -19.88
C THR A 25 22.60 15.17 -18.95
N THR A 26 22.44 16.36 -18.36
CA THR A 26 23.41 16.91 -17.40
C THR A 26 22.73 17.25 -16.09
N ILE A 27 23.31 16.80 -14.99
CA ILE A 27 22.86 17.13 -13.64
C ILE A 27 23.88 18.06 -13.02
N PHE A 28 23.43 19.22 -12.55
CA PHE A 28 24.21 20.12 -11.72
C PHE A 28 23.70 20.03 -10.29
N PHE A 29 24.60 19.78 -9.34
CA PHE A 29 24.29 19.66 -7.91
C PHE A 29 25.21 20.57 -7.11
N VAL A 30 24.64 21.52 -6.37
CA VAL A 30 25.39 22.53 -5.62
C VAL A 30 25.74 22.00 -4.23
N LEU A 31 27.02 21.75 -3.99
CA LEU A 31 27.54 21.33 -2.67
C LEU A 31 27.82 22.53 -1.76
N GLU A 32 28.11 23.69 -2.35
CA GLU A 32 28.34 24.94 -1.64
C GLU A 32 28.19 26.13 -2.60
N GLY A 33 27.67 27.25 -2.09
CA GLY A 33 27.50 28.48 -2.83
C GLY A 33 26.15 28.58 -3.54
N GLU A 34 26.06 29.48 -4.51
CA GLU A 34 24.82 29.81 -5.20
C GLU A 34 25.06 30.02 -6.70
N LEU A 35 24.20 29.43 -7.52
CA LEU A 35 24.24 29.54 -8.98
C LEU A 35 22.92 30.09 -9.51
N ARG A 36 23.01 30.82 -10.62
CA ARG A 36 21.87 31.13 -11.47
C ARG A 36 22.00 30.35 -12.78
N VAL A 37 21.07 29.44 -13.02
CA VAL A 37 21.00 28.64 -14.25
C VAL A 37 19.86 29.18 -15.10
N SER A 38 20.16 29.61 -16.33
CA SER A 38 19.14 30.03 -17.29
C SER A 38 18.96 28.93 -18.33
N SER A 39 17.77 28.35 -18.42
CA SER A 39 17.48 27.21 -19.29
C SER A 39 16.01 27.20 -19.71
N ALA A 40 15.71 26.81 -20.95
CA ALA A 40 14.34 26.76 -21.51
C ALA A 40 13.51 28.04 -21.29
N GLY A 41 14.14 29.22 -21.35
CA GLY A 41 13.46 30.51 -21.15
C GLY A 41 13.16 30.85 -19.68
N GLN A 42 13.49 29.97 -18.74
CA GLN A 42 13.34 30.18 -17.30
C GLN A 42 14.69 30.40 -16.63
N THR A 43 14.67 31.02 -15.45
CA THR A 43 15.85 31.25 -14.61
C THR A 43 15.66 30.57 -13.26
N PHE A 44 16.55 29.64 -12.95
CA PHE A 44 16.57 28.87 -11.71
C PHE A 44 17.68 29.40 -10.80
N LEU A 45 17.34 29.63 -9.53
CA LEU A 45 18.31 29.94 -8.47
C LEU A 45 18.59 28.66 -7.70
N LEU A 46 19.82 28.15 -7.75
CA LEU A 46 20.23 26.96 -7.02
C LEU A 46 21.05 27.39 -5.79
N GLN A 47 20.65 26.90 -4.63
CA GLN A 47 21.35 27.05 -3.35
C GLN A 47 22.04 25.74 -2.94
N GLU A 48 22.73 25.73 -1.81
CA GLU A 48 23.35 24.51 -1.27
C GLU A 48 22.31 23.40 -1.12
N SER A 49 22.66 22.18 -1.55
CA SER A 49 21.80 21.00 -1.63
C SER A 49 20.83 20.96 -2.82
N ASP A 50 20.79 22.00 -3.66
CA ASP A 50 19.94 21.99 -4.83
C ASP A 50 20.56 21.28 -6.02
N LEU A 51 19.72 20.58 -6.79
CA LEU A 51 20.08 19.99 -8.07
C LEU A 51 19.09 20.34 -9.17
N ILE A 52 19.59 20.42 -10.40
CA ILE A 52 18.78 20.60 -11.60
C ILE A 52 19.23 19.64 -12.70
N VAL A 53 18.28 19.13 -13.47
CA VAL A 53 18.52 18.33 -14.67
C VAL A 53 18.35 19.21 -15.90
N ILE A 54 19.35 19.20 -16.78
CA ILE A 54 19.34 19.82 -18.10
C ILE A 54 19.23 18.70 -19.14
N ASN A 55 18.18 18.74 -19.95
CA ASN A 55 17.84 17.73 -20.93
C ASN A 55 18.65 17.84 -22.22
N HIS A 56 18.57 16.82 -23.06
CA HIS A 56 19.17 16.83 -24.38
C HIS A 56 18.59 17.94 -25.26
N GLN A 57 19.44 18.54 -26.11
CA GLN A 57 19.11 19.69 -26.96
C GLN A 57 18.62 20.94 -26.21
N GLN A 58 18.72 20.97 -24.88
CA GLN A 58 18.32 22.12 -24.08
C GLN A 58 19.44 23.16 -24.06
N HIS A 59 19.11 24.40 -24.41
CA HIS A 59 20.01 25.53 -24.26
C HIS A 59 20.07 25.95 -22.80
N TYR A 60 21.28 26.14 -22.28
CA TYR A 60 21.48 26.63 -20.92
C TYR A 60 22.72 27.51 -20.79
N SER A 61 22.72 28.37 -19.79
CA SER A 61 23.89 29.14 -19.33
C SER A 61 23.90 29.20 -17.81
N ILE A 62 25.08 29.36 -17.21
CA ILE A 62 25.23 29.37 -15.75
C ILE A 62 26.06 30.57 -15.33
N ARG A 63 25.64 31.23 -14.26
CA ARG A 63 26.39 32.31 -13.62
C ARG A 63 26.50 32.05 -12.13
N GLY A 64 27.71 32.00 -11.61
CA GLY A 64 27.97 31.94 -10.17
C GLY A 64 27.67 33.28 -9.52
N ILE A 65 26.94 33.27 -8.40
CA ILE A 65 26.67 34.48 -7.60
C ILE A 65 27.78 34.67 -6.56
N LYS A 66 28.24 33.57 -5.97
CA LYS A 66 29.34 33.48 -5.00
C LYS A 66 30.33 32.39 -5.45
N SER A 67 31.47 32.31 -4.78
CA SER A 67 32.33 31.12 -4.89
C SER A 67 31.49 29.87 -4.60
N ASN A 68 31.62 28.87 -5.45
CA ASN A 68 30.76 27.69 -5.42
C ASN A 68 31.56 26.41 -5.65
N THR A 69 31.00 25.31 -5.16
CA THR A 69 31.47 23.95 -5.45
C THR A 69 30.29 23.17 -6.00
N VAL A 70 30.38 22.79 -7.27
CA VAL A 70 29.27 22.20 -8.03
C VAL A 70 29.71 20.86 -8.55
N MET A 71 28.91 19.83 -8.31
CA MET A 71 29.07 18.54 -8.96
C MET A 71 28.32 18.56 -10.29
N LYS A 72 29.03 18.28 -11.37
CA LYS A 72 28.48 18.14 -12.71
C LYS A 72 28.60 16.68 -13.14
N LEU A 73 27.46 16.06 -13.41
CA LEU A 73 27.40 14.79 -14.13
C LEU A 73 26.84 15.03 -15.52
N GLN A 74 27.53 14.55 -16.55
CA GLN A 74 27.04 14.55 -17.93
C GLN A 74 26.96 13.12 -18.45
N ILE A 75 25.77 12.69 -18.88
CA ILE A 75 25.50 11.40 -19.53
C ILE A 75 25.28 11.66 -21.02
N THR A 76 26.02 11.00 -21.90
CA THR A 76 25.86 11.20 -23.34
C THR A 76 24.51 10.65 -23.82
N GLY A 77 23.90 11.32 -24.81
CA GLY A 77 22.66 10.84 -25.43
C GLY A 77 22.76 9.40 -25.97
N PRO A 78 23.83 9.05 -26.72
CA PRO A 78 24.04 7.68 -27.19
C PRO A 78 24.10 6.64 -26.07
N PHE A 79 24.84 6.93 -24.99
CA PHE A 79 24.94 6.02 -23.85
C PHE A 79 23.60 5.83 -23.15
N PHE A 80 22.84 6.91 -22.91
CA PHE A 80 21.52 6.79 -22.30
C PHE A 80 20.57 5.97 -23.19
N ALA A 81 20.57 6.26 -24.49
CA ALA A 81 19.72 5.59 -25.48
C ALA A 81 20.06 4.09 -25.66
N LEU A 82 21.29 3.67 -25.35
CA LEU A 82 21.69 2.25 -25.36
C LEU A 82 20.85 1.42 -24.38
N TYR A 83 20.57 1.97 -23.20
CA TYR A 83 19.84 1.27 -22.13
C TYR A 83 18.37 1.67 -22.04
N TYR A 84 18.03 2.86 -22.53
CA TYR A 84 16.66 3.35 -22.61
C TYR A 84 16.38 3.91 -24.00
N PRO A 85 15.99 3.08 -24.98
CA PRO A 85 15.94 3.51 -26.37
C PRO A 85 14.89 4.57 -26.71
N ALA A 86 13.92 4.78 -25.82
CA ALA A 86 12.94 5.85 -25.93
C ALA A 86 13.43 7.20 -25.35
N TYR A 87 14.70 7.29 -24.90
CA TYR A 87 15.31 8.47 -24.28
C TYR A 87 15.03 9.78 -25.04
N PHE A 88 15.20 9.78 -26.36
CA PHE A 88 15.00 10.99 -27.20
C PHE A 88 13.54 11.41 -27.36
N GLN A 89 12.58 10.66 -26.80
CA GLN A 89 11.15 10.98 -26.85
C GLN A 89 10.66 11.70 -25.60
N TYR A 90 11.51 11.84 -24.58
CA TYR A 90 11.13 12.36 -23.27
C TYR A 90 12.13 13.39 -22.75
N SER A 91 11.63 14.23 -21.85
CA SER A 91 12.44 15.10 -20.98
C SER A 91 12.31 14.67 -19.53
N PHE A 92 13.26 15.10 -18.70
CA PHE A 92 13.23 14.94 -17.27
C PHE A 92 13.00 16.30 -16.61
N ASP A 93 11.87 16.46 -15.93
CA ASP A 93 11.56 17.65 -15.13
C ASP A 93 12.03 17.43 -13.69
N CYS A 94 13.17 18.03 -13.34
CA CYS A 94 13.77 17.90 -12.03
C CYS A 94 14.55 19.16 -11.65
N PHE A 95 13.97 19.93 -10.74
CA PHE A 95 14.62 21.04 -10.04
C PHE A 95 14.25 20.97 -8.56
N SER A 96 15.21 20.66 -7.69
CA SER A 96 14.96 20.31 -6.28
C SER A 96 14.10 21.31 -5.51
N SER A 97 14.30 22.62 -5.67
CA SER A 97 13.59 23.65 -4.89
C SER A 97 12.17 23.94 -5.40
N GLY A 98 11.78 23.41 -6.57
CA GLY A 98 10.46 23.60 -7.17
C GLY A 98 9.55 22.37 -7.10
N LEU A 99 10.01 21.27 -6.47
CA LEU A 99 9.29 20.00 -6.42
C LEU A 99 8.40 19.89 -5.17
N ASP A 100 7.33 19.09 -5.27
CA ASP A 100 6.48 18.77 -4.13
C ASP A 100 7.18 17.86 -3.10
N THR A 101 6.58 17.77 -1.90
CA THR A 101 7.10 16.93 -0.81
C THR A 101 7.15 15.43 -1.14
N GLY A 102 6.42 14.97 -2.16
CA GLY A 102 6.39 13.57 -2.59
C GLY A 102 7.67 13.17 -3.34
N ARG A 103 8.22 14.07 -4.16
CA ARG A 103 9.44 13.83 -4.94
C ARG A 103 10.75 14.06 -4.18
N GLU A 104 10.71 14.70 -3.00
CA GLU A 104 11.92 15.00 -2.22
C GLU A 104 12.72 13.74 -1.82
N LYS A 105 12.02 12.61 -1.57
CA LYS A 105 12.67 11.31 -1.34
C LYS A 105 13.49 10.85 -2.55
N MET A 106 12.96 11.05 -3.75
CA MET A 106 13.62 10.67 -5.01
C MET A 106 14.82 11.58 -5.30
N VAL A 107 14.69 12.88 -5.03
CA VAL A 107 15.81 13.84 -5.11
C VAL A 107 16.91 13.47 -4.12
N THR A 108 16.55 13.07 -2.90
CA THR A 108 17.50 12.57 -1.90
C THR A 108 18.30 11.36 -2.42
N LEU A 109 17.65 10.45 -3.16
CA LEU A 109 18.31 9.31 -3.80
C LEU A 109 19.19 9.72 -4.99
N LEU A 110 18.82 10.74 -5.76
CA LEU A 110 19.69 11.32 -6.80
C LEU A 110 20.97 11.90 -6.15
N ARG A 111 20.85 12.67 -5.06
CA ARG A 111 21.99 13.21 -4.29
C ARG A 111 22.89 12.09 -3.77
N LYS A 112 22.31 11.02 -3.21
CA LYS A 112 23.03 9.82 -2.74
C LYS A 112 23.87 9.20 -3.86
N ASN A 113 23.28 8.98 -5.02
CA ASN A 113 23.95 8.32 -6.12
C ASN A 113 25.05 9.20 -6.74
N LEU A 114 24.84 10.51 -6.85
CA LEU A 114 25.87 11.48 -7.20
C LEU A 114 27.06 11.43 -6.21
N ALA A 115 26.78 11.39 -4.92
CA ALA A 115 27.80 11.26 -3.88
C ALA A 115 28.56 9.93 -3.98
N ASN A 116 27.87 8.81 -4.22
CA ASN A 116 28.48 7.50 -4.43
C ASN A 116 29.44 7.51 -5.63
N MET A 117 29.01 8.07 -6.76
CA MET A 117 29.86 8.19 -7.95
C MET A 117 31.11 9.03 -7.69
N MET A 118 30.98 10.15 -6.98
CA MET A 118 32.13 11.02 -6.68
C MET A 118 33.10 10.39 -5.67
N ILE A 119 32.59 9.68 -4.66
CA ILE A 119 33.45 8.96 -3.70
C ILE A 119 34.16 7.79 -4.37
N ALA A 120 33.46 7.01 -5.19
CA ALA A 120 34.05 5.89 -5.92
C ALA A 120 35.16 6.36 -6.87
N THR A 121 34.91 7.44 -7.63
CA THR A 121 35.94 8.04 -8.50
C THR A 121 37.14 8.60 -7.72
N ALA A 122 36.94 9.09 -6.48
CA ALA A 122 38.03 9.56 -5.62
C ALA A 122 38.85 8.42 -4.98
N ASN A 123 38.22 7.29 -4.65
CA ASN A 123 38.88 6.16 -3.96
C ASN A 123 39.82 5.35 -4.88
N GLY A 124 39.51 5.27 -6.18
CA GLY A 124 40.41 4.70 -7.19
C GLY A 124 40.68 3.18 -7.07
N PHE A 125 39.87 2.44 -6.32
CA PHE A 125 39.97 0.98 -6.24
C PHE A 125 39.41 0.29 -7.49
N GLU A 126 39.81 -0.96 -7.75
CA GLU A 126 39.38 -1.72 -8.92
C GLU A 126 37.85 -1.88 -9.02
N ASN A 127 37.18 -2.05 -7.87
CA ASN A 127 35.72 -2.15 -7.77
C ASN A 127 34.98 -0.80 -7.89
N SER A 128 35.67 0.34 -7.79
CA SER A 128 35.05 1.67 -7.85
C SER A 128 34.36 1.97 -9.18
N ILE A 129 34.76 1.27 -10.25
CA ILE A 129 34.12 1.32 -11.56
C ILE A 129 32.69 0.77 -11.49
N LEU A 130 32.52 -0.40 -10.85
CA LEU A 130 31.23 -1.05 -10.69
C LEU A 130 30.32 -0.26 -9.76
N GLU A 131 30.87 0.33 -8.69
CA GLU A 131 30.13 1.21 -7.79
C GLU A 131 29.60 2.45 -8.53
N SER A 132 30.43 3.09 -9.34
CA SER A 132 30.05 4.27 -10.13
C SER A 132 29.00 3.92 -11.20
N GLN A 133 29.16 2.79 -11.90
CA GLN A 133 28.19 2.32 -12.88
C GLN A 133 26.84 1.95 -12.24
N SER A 134 26.86 1.26 -11.08
CA SER A 134 25.65 0.94 -10.33
C SER A 134 24.88 2.21 -9.94
N ALA A 135 25.57 3.21 -9.39
CA ALA A 135 24.97 4.48 -9.02
C ALA A 135 24.42 5.25 -10.25
N LEU A 136 25.13 5.23 -11.37
CA LEU A 136 24.66 5.81 -12.64
C LEU A 136 23.36 5.15 -13.12
N PHE A 137 23.28 3.81 -13.15
CA PHE A 137 22.08 3.11 -13.57
C PHE A 137 20.90 3.36 -12.62
N GLN A 138 21.16 3.44 -11.32
CA GLN A 138 20.13 3.84 -10.34
C GLN A 138 19.60 5.24 -10.63
N MET A 139 20.45 6.18 -11.02
CA MET A 139 20.01 7.52 -11.40
C MET A 139 19.25 7.55 -12.73
N MET A 140 19.72 6.83 -13.75
CA MET A 140 18.97 6.70 -15.01
C MET A 140 17.58 6.11 -14.74
N LEU A 141 17.48 5.14 -13.83
CA LEU A 141 16.22 4.57 -13.39
C LEU A 141 15.34 5.60 -12.67
N LEU A 142 15.89 6.38 -11.74
CA LEU A 142 15.17 7.43 -11.03
C LEU A 142 14.60 8.48 -12.00
N LEU A 143 15.43 8.98 -12.92
CA LEU A 143 15.04 9.93 -13.95
C LEU A 143 13.91 9.39 -14.83
N THR A 144 14.08 8.16 -15.34
CA THR A 144 13.08 7.54 -16.22
C THR A 144 11.78 7.14 -15.54
N ARG A 145 11.80 6.84 -14.24
CA ARG A 145 10.60 6.44 -13.49
C ARG A 145 9.82 7.62 -12.90
N PHE A 146 10.51 8.60 -12.31
CA PHE A 146 9.87 9.59 -11.44
C PHE A 146 9.90 11.02 -11.97
N PHE A 147 10.79 11.32 -12.91
CA PHE A 147 10.98 12.67 -13.44
C PHE A 147 10.64 12.80 -14.92
N LYS A 148 10.17 11.72 -15.56
CA LYS A 148 9.87 11.66 -16.99
C LYS A 148 8.63 12.47 -17.37
N GLU A 149 8.74 13.29 -18.42
CA GLU A 149 7.63 13.98 -19.08
C GLU A 149 7.58 13.67 -20.58
N GLU A 150 6.37 13.56 -21.13
CA GLU A 150 6.14 13.42 -22.57
C GLU A 150 6.36 14.74 -23.31
N HIS A 151 7.09 14.71 -24.43
CA HIS A 151 7.11 15.82 -25.35
C HIS A 151 5.71 16.03 -25.94
N VAL A 152 5.00 17.06 -25.48
CA VAL A 152 3.80 17.59 -26.15
C VAL A 152 4.26 18.28 -27.45
N SER A 153 4.55 17.47 -28.48
CA SER A 153 4.67 18.00 -29.83
C SER A 153 3.27 18.07 -30.46
N GLU A 154 2.92 19.22 -31.04
CA GLU A 154 1.64 19.48 -31.71
C GLU A 154 1.37 18.56 -32.92
N ASP A 155 2.33 17.72 -33.31
CA ASP A 155 2.17 16.71 -34.36
C ASP A 155 1.70 15.38 -33.76
N LYS A 156 0.39 15.12 -33.84
CA LYS A 156 -0.32 13.89 -33.43
C LYS A 156 0.13 12.57 -34.13
N PHE A 157 1.28 12.54 -34.79
CA PHE A 157 1.81 11.36 -35.50
C PHE A 157 3.05 10.71 -34.86
N ALA A 158 3.62 11.27 -33.78
CA ALA A 158 4.88 10.79 -33.21
C ALA A 158 4.77 9.79 -32.04
N VAL A 159 3.56 9.43 -31.59
CA VAL A 159 3.33 8.70 -30.32
C VAL A 159 3.72 7.20 -30.37
N HIS A 160 4.21 6.65 -31.49
CA HIS A 160 4.68 5.25 -31.53
C HIS A 160 5.85 4.96 -32.49
N ASP A 161 6.62 5.97 -32.93
CA ASP A 161 7.67 5.71 -33.93
C ASP A 161 8.96 5.14 -33.30
N THR A 162 8.96 3.82 -33.04
CA THR A 162 10.14 3.02 -32.63
C THR A 162 11.24 2.96 -33.69
N ARG A 163 11.05 3.61 -34.84
CA ARG A 163 12.03 3.66 -35.93
C ARG A 163 13.35 4.28 -35.51
N ILE A 164 13.34 5.37 -34.75
CA ILE A 164 14.60 6.00 -34.34
C ILE A 164 15.41 5.09 -33.42
N THR A 165 14.72 4.39 -32.52
CA THR A 165 15.29 3.36 -31.65
C THR A 165 15.98 2.26 -32.44
N ARG A 166 15.32 1.69 -33.47
CA ARG A 166 15.93 0.66 -34.32
C ARG A 166 17.17 1.16 -35.06
N ILE A 167 17.09 2.36 -35.64
CA ILE A 167 18.22 2.96 -36.35
C ILE A 167 19.42 3.13 -35.41
N ILE A 168 19.21 3.67 -34.21
CA ILE A 168 20.30 3.86 -33.24
C ILE A 168 20.92 2.52 -32.82
N GLN A 169 20.08 1.52 -32.52
CA GLN A 169 20.55 0.19 -32.14
C GLN A 169 21.40 -0.45 -33.25
N GLN A 170 21.00 -0.26 -34.50
CA GLN A 170 21.77 -0.74 -35.64
C GLN A 170 23.12 -0.02 -35.78
N LEU A 171 23.15 1.31 -35.64
CA LEU A 171 24.39 2.08 -35.67
C LEU A 171 25.37 1.64 -34.58
N GLU A 172 24.86 1.28 -33.41
CA GLU A 172 25.67 0.80 -32.28
C GLU A 172 26.21 -0.62 -32.49
N GLN A 173 25.45 -1.50 -33.14
CA GLN A 173 25.86 -2.89 -33.37
C GLN A 173 26.81 -3.05 -34.56
N GLN A 174 26.75 -2.14 -35.54
CA GLN A 174 27.48 -2.23 -36.80
C GLN A 174 28.44 -1.03 -37.00
N PHE A 175 28.83 -0.34 -35.92
CA PHE A 175 29.57 0.92 -36.00
C PHE A 175 30.89 0.81 -36.77
N ASP A 176 31.52 -0.36 -36.78
CA ASP A 176 32.78 -0.68 -37.45
C ASP A 176 32.64 -0.93 -38.97
N GLU A 177 31.41 -1.10 -39.46
CA GLU A 177 31.09 -1.32 -40.87
C GLU A 177 30.90 0.01 -41.64
N PRO A 178 31.00 0.02 -42.99
CA PRO A 178 30.80 1.21 -43.82
C PRO A 178 29.30 1.58 -43.95
N ILE A 179 28.66 1.93 -42.84
CA ILE A 179 27.25 2.35 -42.82
C ILE A 179 27.10 3.71 -43.50
N THR A 180 26.11 3.81 -44.40
CA THR A 180 25.73 5.09 -45.04
C THR A 180 24.30 5.48 -44.68
N LEU A 181 23.99 6.77 -44.77
CA LEU A 181 22.62 7.24 -44.58
C LEU A 181 21.67 6.61 -45.62
N GLN A 182 22.17 6.34 -46.83
CA GLN A 182 21.41 5.70 -47.90
C GLN A 182 21.02 4.27 -47.53
N SER A 183 21.96 3.45 -47.04
CA SER A 183 21.68 2.06 -46.67
C SER A 183 20.63 1.96 -45.56
N ILE A 184 20.68 2.86 -44.56
CA ILE A 184 19.66 2.89 -43.49
C ILE A 184 18.30 3.38 -44.02
N ALA A 185 18.29 4.37 -44.93
CA ALA A 185 17.06 4.86 -45.54
C ALA A 185 16.35 3.76 -46.34
N GLU A 186 17.09 2.97 -47.11
CA GLU A 186 16.56 1.83 -47.85
C GLU A 186 15.99 0.75 -46.93
N GLN A 187 16.67 0.43 -45.83
CA GLN A 187 16.22 -0.55 -44.84
C GLN A 187 14.96 -0.14 -44.08
N GLU A 188 14.80 1.16 -43.78
CA GLU A 188 13.63 1.70 -43.09
C GLU A 188 12.52 2.15 -44.05
N TYR A 189 12.66 1.88 -45.35
CA TYR A 189 11.72 2.26 -46.42
C TYR A 189 11.45 3.77 -46.47
N LEU A 190 12.49 4.58 -46.26
CA LEU A 190 12.44 6.04 -46.27
C LEU A 190 13.26 6.64 -47.42
N SER A 191 12.88 7.85 -47.83
CA SER A 191 13.80 8.65 -48.65
C SER A 191 14.97 9.14 -47.80
N VAL A 192 16.17 9.20 -48.39
CA VAL A 192 17.40 9.70 -47.74
C VAL A 192 17.19 11.10 -47.15
N ALA A 193 16.49 11.98 -47.89
CA ALA A 193 16.19 13.34 -47.44
C ALA A 193 15.24 13.37 -46.23
N TYR A 194 14.24 12.49 -46.18
CA TYR A 194 13.36 12.36 -45.03
C TYR A 194 14.12 11.80 -43.83
N LEU A 195 14.88 10.72 -43.99
CA LEU A 195 15.67 10.13 -42.90
C LEU A 195 16.68 11.14 -42.34
N SER A 196 17.37 11.92 -43.17
CA SER A 196 18.31 12.95 -42.70
C SER A 196 17.65 13.96 -41.76
N ARG A 197 16.49 14.50 -42.17
CA ARG A 197 15.73 15.47 -41.36
C ARG A 197 15.13 14.82 -40.13
N TYR A 198 14.56 13.63 -40.27
CA TYR A 198 13.98 12.86 -39.18
C TYR A 198 15.03 12.52 -38.12
N PHE A 199 16.17 11.96 -38.52
CA PHE A 199 17.25 11.60 -37.61
C PHE A 199 17.81 12.81 -36.86
N LYS A 200 18.01 13.94 -37.57
CA LYS A 200 18.47 15.18 -36.93
C LYS A 200 17.42 15.78 -36.00
N LYS A 201 16.13 15.73 -36.36
CA LYS A 201 15.02 16.18 -35.50
C LYS A 201 14.98 15.37 -34.20
N MET A 202 15.12 14.05 -34.30
CA MET A 202 15.03 13.16 -33.14
C MET A 202 16.28 13.15 -32.26
N THR A 203 17.49 13.16 -32.84
CA THR A 203 18.74 13.01 -32.08
C THR A 203 19.48 14.32 -31.82
N GLY A 204 19.14 15.39 -32.54
CA GLY A 204 19.82 16.68 -32.51
C GLY A 204 21.11 16.71 -33.33
N LEU A 205 21.60 15.56 -33.77
CA LEU A 205 22.85 15.39 -34.51
C LEU A 205 22.58 14.93 -35.94
N GLY A 206 23.47 15.31 -36.86
CA GLY A 206 23.46 14.70 -38.19
C GLY A 206 23.86 13.22 -38.10
N PHE A 207 23.29 12.38 -38.97
CA PHE A 207 23.57 10.94 -39.00
C PHE A 207 25.07 10.60 -38.96
N LEU A 208 25.88 11.24 -39.79
CA LEU A 208 27.32 11.00 -39.85
C LEU A 208 28.04 11.47 -38.57
N GLN A 209 27.57 12.57 -37.97
CA GLN A 209 28.12 13.07 -36.71
C GLN A 209 27.84 12.09 -35.58
N TYR A 210 26.62 11.55 -35.52
CA TYR A 210 26.20 10.55 -34.56
C TYR A 210 27.00 9.24 -34.70
N LEU A 211 27.13 8.71 -35.92
CA LEU A 211 27.96 7.53 -36.19
C LEU A 211 29.44 7.78 -35.85
N THR A 212 29.95 8.98 -36.13
CA THR A 212 31.33 9.35 -35.75
C THR A 212 31.49 9.36 -34.24
N GLN A 213 30.51 9.85 -33.49
CA GLN A 213 30.55 9.85 -32.02
C GLN A 213 30.59 8.41 -31.47
N ILE A 214 29.72 7.51 -31.94
CA ILE A 214 29.75 6.09 -31.57
C ILE A 214 31.15 5.51 -31.83
N ARG A 215 31.68 5.66 -33.04
CA ARG A 215 33.01 5.14 -33.41
C ARG A 215 34.13 5.68 -32.52
N LEU A 216 34.05 6.96 -32.14
CA LEU A 216 35.01 7.57 -31.23
C LEU A 216 34.90 6.99 -29.81
N GLU A 217 33.67 6.75 -29.32
CA GLU A 217 33.42 6.14 -28.01
C GLU A 217 33.96 4.69 -27.94
N HIS A 218 33.74 3.86 -28.96
CA HIS A 218 34.30 2.49 -29.01
C HIS A 218 35.83 2.50 -29.14
N SER A 219 36.42 3.48 -29.83
CA SER A 219 37.88 3.56 -30.01
C SER A 219 38.66 3.79 -28.72
N LEU A 220 38.02 4.28 -27.65
CA LEU A 220 38.66 4.54 -26.37
C LEU A 220 39.20 3.26 -25.72
N GLU A 221 38.47 2.14 -25.82
CA GLU A 221 38.91 0.85 -25.26
C GLU A 221 40.21 0.39 -25.92
N ASP A 222 40.26 0.44 -27.25
CA ASP A 222 41.44 0.06 -28.01
C ASP A 222 42.62 0.99 -27.73
N LEU A 223 42.37 2.29 -27.50
CA LEU A 223 43.42 3.23 -27.17
C LEU A 223 44.06 2.96 -25.82
N CYS A 224 43.26 2.60 -24.81
CA CYS A 224 43.72 2.42 -23.43
C CYS A 224 44.28 1.02 -23.17
N TYR A 225 43.71 -0.01 -23.79
CA TYR A 225 43.95 -1.41 -23.41
C TYR A 225 44.56 -2.27 -24.52
N SER A 226 44.83 -1.71 -25.71
CA SER A 226 45.50 -2.44 -26.79
C SER A 226 46.86 -1.84 -27.15
N SER A 227 47.76 -2.70 -27.61
CA SER A 227 49.04 -2.31 -28.23
C SER A 227 48.92 -1.98 -29.72
N ALA A 228 47.70 -2.01 -30.28
CA ALA A 228 47.46 -1.72 -31.68
C ALA A 228 47.86 -0.27 -32.02
N THR A 229 48.47 -0.07 -33.19
CA THR A 229 48.83 1.28 -33.66
C THR A 229 47.58 2.14 -33.86
N ILE A 230 47.71 3.48 -33.79
CA ILE A 230 46.59 4.41 -34.01
C ILE A 230 45.90 4.16 -35.36
N SER A 231 46.65 3.73 -36.37
CA SER A 231 46.09 3.37 -37.68
C SER A 231 45.24 2.10 -37.64
N GLN A 232 45.67 1.08 -36.90
CA GLN A 232 44.91 -0.16 -36.72
C GLN A 232 43.63 0.09 -35.92
N ILE A 233 43.69 0.97 -34.91
CA ILE A 233 42.51 1.37 -34.12
C ILE A 233 41.51 2.13 -34.96
N ALA A 234 41.98 3.09 -35.76
CA ALA A 234 41.13 3.81 -36.68
C ALA A 234 40.37 2.84 -37.61
N GLN A 235 41.08 1.88 -38.21
CA GLN A 235 40.49 0.89 -39.10
C GLN A 235 39.48 -0.01 -38.36
N LYS A 236 39.84 -0.51 -37.17
CA LYS A 236 38.99 -1.38 -36.36
C LYS A 236 37.68 -0.70 -35.91
N ASN A 237 37.70 0.62 -35.74
CA ASN A 237 36.54 1.40 -35.31
C ASN A 237 35.84 2.10 -36.49
N GLY A 238 35.96 1.57 -37.71
CA GLY A 238 35.19 2.03 -38.88
C GLY A 238 35.64 3.36 -39.50
N PHE A 239 36.82 3.88 -39.17
CA PHE A 239 37.36 5.08 -39.82
C PHE A 239 38.09 4.74 -41.12
N SER A 240 37.80 5.50 -42.18
CA SER A 240 38.43 5.33 -43.50
C SER A 240 39.91 5.69 -43.54
N SER A 241 40.42 6.45 -42.56
CA SER A 241 41.85 6.72 -42.42
C SER A 241 42.22 7.14 -40.99
N SER A 242 43.46 6.87 -40.60
CA SER A 242 44.05 7.33 -39.34
C SER A 242 44.02 8.86 -39.18
N LYS A 243 44.09 9.60 -40.29
CA LYS A 243 44.00 11.08 -40.31
C LYS A 243 42.60 11.57 -39.94
N ASN A 244 41.55 10.96 -40.49
CA ASN A 244 40.17 11.30 -40.17
C ASN A 244 39.84 10.97 -38.71
N PHE A 245 40.31 9.81 -38.23
CA PHE A 245 40.20 9.43 -36.83
C PHE A 245 40.86 10.46 -35.91
N THR A 246 42.14 10.77 -36.15
CA THR A 246 42.92 11.71 -35.32
C THR A 246 42.28 13.10 -35.26
N THR A 247 41.76 13.59 -36.39
CA THR A 247 41.11 14.90 -36.47
C THR A 247 39.80 14.91 -35.70
N SER A 248 38.96 13.89 -35.91
CA SER A 248 37.67 13.75 -35.23
C SER A 248 37.85 13.58 -33.71
N PHE A 249 38.80 12.74 -33.31
CA PHE A 249 39.13 12.49 -31.91
C PHE A 249 39.66 13.75 -31.23
N LYS A 250 40.57 14.50 -31.87
CA LYS A 250 41.07 15.78 -31.32
C LYS A 250 39.98 16.83 -31.21
N THR A 251 39.05 16.87 -32.17
CA THR A 251 37.92 17.80 -32.14
C THR A 251 36.97 17.47 -31.00
N TYR A 252 36.71 16.18 -30.76
CA TYR A 252 35.76 15.72 -29.75
C TYR A 252 36.33 15.71 -28.33
N TYR A 253 37.57 15.21 -28.14
CA TYR A 253 38.21 15.04 -26.83
C TYR A 253 39.30 16.08 -26.52
N GLY A 254 39.53 17.07 -27.40
CA GLY A 254 40.52 18.14 -27.21
C GLY A 254 42.00 17.73 -27.36
N LYS A 255 42.31 16.43 -27.44
CA LYS A 255 43.67 15.88 -27.55
C LYS A 255 43.76 14.85 -28.68
N SER A 256 44.95 14.62 -29.24
CA SER A 256 45.12 13.56 -30.25
C SER A 256 45.05 12.16 -29.62
N PRO A 257 44.63 11.11 -30.35
CA PRO A 257 44.58 9.73 -29.83
C PRO A 257 45.92 9.25 -29.27
N ALA A 258 47.03 9.63 -29.92
CA ALA A 258 48.38 9.30 -29.46
C ALA A 258 48.76 10.01 -28.15
N SER A 259 48.31 11.26 -27.96
CA SER A 259 48.48 11.96 -26.68
C SER A 259 47.61 11.33 -25.61
N TYR A 260 46.36 11.01 -25.94
CA TYR A 260 45.41 10.41 -25.01
C TYR A 260 45.91 9.06 -24.47
N ARG A 261 46.42 8.17 -25.34
CA ARG A 261 47.05 6.91 -24.93
C ARG A 261 48.28 7.12 -24.04
N ARG A 262 49.09 8.14 -24.34
CA ARG A 262 50.31 8.44 -23.57
C ARG A 262 49.96 8.93 -22.17
N ASP A 263 48.98 9.82 -22.08
CA ASP A 263 48.47 10.37 -20.82
C ASP A 263 47.82 9.26 -19.96
N PHE A 264 47.22 8.23 -20.56
CA PHE A 264 46.71 7.05 -19.85
C PHE A 264 47.82 6.19 -19.22
N LEU A 265 49.00 6.14 -19.84
CA LEU A 265 50.15 5.34 -19.37
C LEU A 265 51.09 6.09 -18.42
N ALA A 266 50.94 7.42 -18.27
CA ALA A 266 51.78 8.23 -17.40
C ALA A 266 51.01 9.45 -16.86
N ALA A 267 50.91 9.58 -15.53
CA ALA A 267 50.56 10.83 -14.86
C ALA A 267 51.72 11.20 -13.89
N PRO A 268 51.96 12.49 -13.50
CA PRO A 268 51.05 13.65 -13.57
C PRO A 268 51.67 15.07 -13.88
N LEU A 269 50.78 16.09 -13.91
CA LEU A 269 50.90 17.57 -13.65
C LEU A 269 51.34 18.63 -14.73
N ASP A 270 50.40 19.57 -14.96
CA ASP A 270 50.41 21.05 -15.16
C ASP A 270 51.30 21.84 -16.15
N SER A 271 50.66 22.69 -16.99
CA SER A 271 50.69 24.18 -16.90
C SER A 271 50.11 24.94 -18.13
N ASP A 272 49.03 25.69 -17.88
CA ASP A 272 48.65 27.09 -18.19
C ASP A 272 49.15 27.91 -19.43
N LYS A 273 48.21 28.57 -20.18
CA LYS A 273 48.05 30.06 -20.34
C LYS A 273 47.13 30.56 -21.51
N GLN A 274 46.15 31.42 -21.14
CA GLN A 274 45.63 32.71 -21.74
C GLN A 274 44.99 32.78 -23.17
N GLN A 275 43.99 33.62 -23.52
CA GLN A 275 42.83 34.29 -22.87
C GLN A 275 41.95 34.94 -23.99
N THR A 276 40.64 34.70 -23.98
CA THR A 276 39.53 35.55 -24.49
C THR A 276 38.45 35.50 -23.38
N PRO A 277 37.26 36.15 -23.39
CA PRO A 277 36.28 35.98 -22.30
C PRO A 277 35.71 34.56 -22.39
N MET A 278 36.48 33.64 -21.84
CA MET A 278 36.30 32.21 -21.86
C MET A 278 35.38 31.84 -20.69
N PRO A 279 34.67 30.71 -20.79
CA PRO A 279 34.01 30.12 -19.64
C PRO A 279 35.00 30.05 -18.46
N GLU A 280 34.71 30.76 -17.36
CA GLU A 280 35.46 30.63 -16.10
C GLU A 280 34.82 29.49 -15.32
N VAL A 281 35.20 28.28 -15.71
CA VAL A 281 34.88 27.04 -15.00
C VAL A 281 36.20 26.41 -14.60
N THR A 282 36.49 26.36 -13.31
CA THR A 282 37.73 25.76 -12.80
C THR A 282 37.43 24.41 -12.15
N PRO A 283 38.06 23.31 -12.58
CA PRO A 283 37.86 22.00 -11.96
C PRO A 283 38.43 22.00 -10.54
N ILE A 284 37.71 21.36 -9.62
CA ILE A 284 38.06 21.22 -8.20
C ILE A 284 38.44 19.75 -7.95
N LYS A 285 39.53 19.52 -7.21
CA LYS A 285 39.84 18.18 -6.69
C LYS A 285 39.07 17.94 -5.37
N PRO A 286 38.49 16.74 -5.15
CA PRO A 286 37.78 16.45 -3.90
C PRO A 286 38.70 16.63 -2.69
N SER A 287 38.38 17.57 -1.80
CA SER A 287 39.08 17.74 -0.52
C SER A 287 38.44 16.87 0.56
N PRO A 288 39.12 16.58 1.68
CA PRO A 288 38.51 15.87 2.82
C PRO A 288 37.20 16.50 3.30
N ALA A 289 37.10 17.84 3.29
CA ALA A 289 35.88 18.55 3.65
C ALA A 289 34.71 18.26 2.69
N VAL A 290 34.98 18.19 1.38
CA VAL A 290 33.99 17.79 0.37
C VAL A 290 33.56 16.34 0.56
N LEU A 291 34.49 15.42 0.83
CA LEU A 291 34.17 14.01 1.06
C LEU A 291 33.29 13.80 2.30
N VAL A 292 33.49 14.59 3.37
CA VAL A 292 32.62 14.58 4.55
C VAL A 292 31.22 15.11 4.23
N LYS A 293 31.10 16.18 3.44
CA LYS A 293 29.77 16.63 2.96
C LYS A 293 29.07 15.54 2.13
N LEU A 294 29.80 14.84 1.26
CA LEU A 294 29.25 13.74 0.44
C LEU A 294 28.82 12.53 1.28
N SER A 295 29.51 12.21 2.38
CA SER A 295 29.12 11.10 3.26
C SER A 295 27.79 11.37 3.99
N HIS A 296 27.46 12.64 4.27
CA HIS A 296 26.16 13.00 4.84
C HIS A 296 24.99 12.59 3.94
N TYR A 297 25.08 12.88 2.63
CA TYR A 297 24.05 12.48 1.66
C TYR A 297 23.90 10.95 1.53
N ARG A 298 24.96 10.18 1.81
CA ARG A 298 24.87 8.71 1.89
C ARG A 298 24.06 8.26 3.10
N GLN A 299 24.37 8.80 4.29
CA GLN A 299 23.73 8.43 5.55
C GLN A 299 22.25 8.81 5.60
N VAL A 300 21.90 10.01 5.11
CA VAL A 300 20.50 10.46 5.04
C VAL A 300 19.66 9.50 4.18
N ALA A 301 20.23 8.98 3.10
CA ALA A 301 19.55 8.09 2.17
C ALA A 301 19.66 6.59 2.51
N GLU A 302 20.34 6.19 3.59
CA GLU A 302 20.27 4.83 4.14
C GLU A 302 18.93 4.59 4.87
N LYS A 303 18.24 5.66 5.28
CA LYS A 303 16.87 5.60 5.80
C LYS A 303 15.80 5.49 4.69
N VAL A 304 16.21 5.51 3.42
CA VAL A 304 15.31 5.48 2.25
C VAL A 304 15.50 4.12 1.54
N ASN A 305 14.52 3.23 1.67
CA ASN A 305 14.58 1.87 1.11
C ASN A 305 14.31 1.89 -0.41
N PHE A 306 15.36 1.80 -1.22
CA PHE A 306 15.28 1.90 -2.69
C PHE A 306 14.76 0.64 -3.40
N MET A 307 14.82 -0.54 -2.79
CA MET A 307 14.67 -1.80 -3.55
C MET A 307 13.24 -2.14 -4.00
N ASN A 308 12.20 -1.46 -3.50
CA ASN A 308 10.81 -1.90 -3.69
C ASN A 308 9.82 -0.86 -4.24
N GLU A 309 10.26 0.32 -4.68
CA GLU A 309 9.35 1.33 -5.23
C GLU A 309 9.22 1.18 -6.76
N ILE A 310 8.43 0.18 -7.18
CA ILE A 310 7.73 0.22 -8.47
C ILE A 310 6.80 1.44 -8.44
N PRO A 311 6.69 2.23 -9.53
CA PRO A 311 5.79 3.37 -9.57
C PRO A 311 4.37 2.91 -9.24
N PHE A 312 3.75 3.60 -8.30
CA PHE A 312 2.36 3.42 -7.95
C PHE A 312 1.48 3.58 -9.20
N GLU A 313 0.38 2.83 -9.28
CA GLU A 313 -0.64 3.14 -10.27
C GLU A 313 -1.23 4.53 -9.96
N GLN A 314 -1.00 5.49 -10.86
CA GLN A 314 -1.52 6.85 -10.72
C GLN A 314 -3.01 6.90 -11.00
N ARG A 315 -3.76 7.47 -10.06
CA ARG A 315 -5.21 7.67 -10.14
C ARG A 315 -5.54 9.10 -9.79
N ARG A 316 -6.25 9.79 -10.68
CA ARG A 316 -6.84 11.10 -10.36
C ARG A 316 -8.23 10.90 -9.78
N ILE A 317 -8.47 11.45 -8.60
CA ILE A 317 -9.78 11.44 -7.96
C ILE A 317 -10.26 12.89 -7.85
N SER A 318 -11.36 13.20 -8.54
CA SER A 318 -12.10 14.44 -8.36
C SER A 318 -13.28 14.20 -7.44
N ILE A 319 -13.30 14.87 -6.29
CA ILE A 319 -14.34 14.73 -5.29
C ILE A 319 -15.32 15.89 -5.43
N THR A 320 -16.52 15.58 -5.92
CA THR A 320 -17.63 16.53 -6.00
C THR A 320 -18.60 16.30 -4.85
N MET A 321 -18.89 17.34 -4.08
CA MET A 321 -19.85 17.27 -2.98
C MET A 321 -21.28 17.08 -3.52
N GLY A 322 -22.00 16.11 -2.98
CA GLY A 322 -23.27 15.62 -3.51
C GLY A 322 -24.31 15.28 -2.44
N LYS A 323 -25.14 14.28 -2.73
CA LYS A 323 -26.26 13.88 -1.86
C LYS A 323 -25.77 13.51 -0.46
N GLN A 324 -26.43 14.08 0.53
CA GLN A 324 -26.18 13.82 1.94
C GLN A 324 -26.87 12.51 2.36
N GLU A 325 -26.06 11.51 2.72
CA GLU A 325 -26.52 10.24 3.28
C GLU A 325 -25.98 10.04 4.70
N THR A 326 -26.74 9.38 5.56
CA THR A 326 -26.26 9.00 6.90
C THR A 326 -25.63 7.62 6.85
N ILE A 327 -24.51 7.43 7.55
CA ILE A 327 -23.86 6.11 7.65
C ILE A 327 -24.72 5.21 8.57
N PRO A 328 -25.17 4.04 8.10
CA PRO A 328 -25.93 3.12 8.94
C PRO A 328 -25.14 2.58 10.12
N GLU A 329 -25.87 2.30 11.18
CA GLU A 329 -25.33 2.02 12.50
C GLU A 329 -25.90 0.70 13.07
N PRO A 330 -25.55 -0.46 12.49
CA PRO A 330 -25.99 -1.75 13.01
C PRO A 330 -25.49 -1.96 14.45
N ILE A 331 -26.17 -2.83 15.20
CA ILE A 331 -25.69 -3.25 16.51
C ILE A 331 -24.42 -4.10 16.34
N HIS A 332 -23.45 -3.92 17.22
CA HIS A 332 -22.24 -4.74 17.23
C HIS A 332 -22.32 -5.78 18.37
N ILE A 333 -22.08 -7.03 18.00
CA ILE A 333 -22.12 -8.20 18.88
C ILE A 333 -20.71 -8.76 18.98
N LEU A 334 -20.18 -8.86 20.20
CA LEU A 334 -18.86 -9.44 20.47
C LEU A 334 -19.01 -10.82 21.11
N THR A 335 -18.73 -11.87 20.36
CA THR A 335 -18.98 -13.26 20.73
C THR A 335 -17.82 -13.86 21.51
N ILE A 336 -18.16 -14.60 22.57
CA ILE A 336 -17.31 -15.46 23.39
C ILE A 336 -17.91 -16.87 23.44
N GLY A 337 -17.18 -17.85 23.99
CA GLY A 337 -17.67 -19.23 24.12
C GLY A 337 -18.76 -19.36 25.17
N GLU A 338 -18.35 -19.34 26.43
CA GLU A 338 -19.19 -19.45 27.63
C GLU A 338 -19.31 -18.10 28.36
N LEU A 339 -20.44 -17.89 29.05
CA LEU A 339 -20.66 -16.68 29.85
C LEU A 339 -19.63 -16.50 30.97
N LYS A 340 -19.10 -17.60 31.52
CA LYS A 340 -18.02 -17.56 32.54
C LYS A 340 -16.76 -16.83 32.05
N GLU A 341 -16.49 -16.80 30.75
CA GLU A 341 -15.27 -16.20 30.20
C GLU A 341 -15.20 -14.70 30.48
N VAL A 342 -16.35 -14.05 30.72
CA VAL A 342 -16.43 -12.66 31.19
C VAL A 342 -15.72 -12.45 32.53
N LEU A 343 -15.49 -13.50 33.34
CA LEU A 343 -14.75 -13.40 34.59
C LEU A 343 -13.23 -13.31 34.35
N ASN A 344 -12.75 -13.64 33.15
CA ASN A 344 -11.36 -13.48 32.79
C ASN A 344 -11.05 -11.99 32.59
N HIS A 345 -10.08 -11.48 33.34
CA HIS A 345 -9.69 -10.07 33.31
C HIS A 345 -9.22 -9.58 31.92
N ASN A 346 -8.63 -10.44 31.07
CA ASN A 346 -8.31 -10.05 29.69
C ASN A 346 -9.57 -9.88 28.83
N VAL A 347 -10.53 -10.79 28.97
CA VAL A 347 -11.82 -10.70 28.26
C VAL A 347 -12.58 -9.43 28.69
N GLN A 348 -12.55 -9.10 29.99
CA GLN A 348 -13.09 -7.86 30.54
C GLN A 348 -12.52 -6.61 29.87
N ARG A 349 -11.19 -6.48 29.81
CA ARG A 349 -10.51 -5.35 29.14
C ARG A 349 -10.86 -5.25 27.66
N GLN A 350 -11.00 -6.38 26.97
CA GLN A 350 -11.36 -6.42 25.56
C GLN A 350 -12.81 -5.98 25.34
N ILE A 351 -13.73 -6.44 26.19
CA ILE A 351 -15.14 -6.00 26.19
C ILE A 351 -15.22 -4.48 26.43
N GLU A 352 -14.51 -3.96 27.44
CA GLU A 352 -14.45 -2.52 27.72
C GLU A 352 -13.91 -1.73 26.53
N SER A 353 -12.78 -2.16 25.97
CA SER A 353 -12.15 -1.51 24.80
C SER A 353 -13.08 -1.50 23.58
N ALA A 354 -13.81 -2.59 23.34
CA ALA A 354 -14.76 -2.67 22.24
C ALA A 354 -16.04 -1.87 22.50
N ALA A 355 -16.51 -1.81 23.76
CA ALA A 355 -17.67 -1.01 24.13
C ALA A 355 -17.39 0.50 24.04
N ALA A 356 -16.18 0.92 24.41
CA ALA A 356 -15.76 2.32 24.40
C ALA A 356 -15.43 2.83 22.99
N GLU A 357 -14.66 2.07 22.20
CA GLU A 357 -14.13 2.55 20.91
C GLU A 357 -14.93 2.05 19.70
N LEU A 358 -15.66 0.94 19.82
CA LEU A 358 -16.31 0.25 18.70
C LEU A 358 -17.83 0.12 18.84
N ARG A 359 -18.45 0.81 19.82
CA ARG A 359 -19.90 0.81 20.06
C ARG A 359 -20.49 -0.59 20.29
N VAL A 360 -19.70 -1.54 20.80
CA VAL A 360 -20.22 -2.85 21.22
C VAL A 360 -21.19 -2.67 22.40
N ARG A 361 -22.38 -3.26 22.27
CA ARG A 361 -23.44 -3.24 23.29
C ARG A 361 -24.00 -4.62 23.61
N TYR A 362 -23.57 -5.64 22.86
CA TYR A 362 -23.97 -7.02 23.07
C TYR A 362 -22.76 -7.93 23.16
N VAL A 363 -22.75 -8.79 24.18
CA VAL A 363 -21.83 -9.93 24.25
C VAL A 363 -22.57 -11.19 23.81
N GLY A 364 -22.00 -11.84 22.79
CA GLY A 364 -22.52 -13.08 22.22
C GLY A 364 -22.10 -14.29 23.04
N ILE A 365 -23.04 -15.15 23.45
CA ILE A 365 -22.73 -16.40 24.20
C ILE A 365 -23.09 -17.59 23.34
N ARG A 366 -22.17 -18.55 23.14
CA ARG A 366 -22.46 -19.78 22.39
C ARG A 366 -23.08 -20.88 23.25
N HIS A 367 -22.56 -21.07 24.46
CA HIS A 367 -22.99 -22.12 25.38
C HIS A 367 -23.42 -21.48 26.70
N LEU A 368 -24.75 -21.42 26.90
CA LEU A 368 -25.34 -20.78 28.09
C LEU A 368 -25.43 -21.73 29.29
N ILE A 369 -25.93 -22.94 29.06
CA ILE A 369 -26.39 -23.86 30.11
C ILE A 369 -25.32 -24.90 30.48
N PHE A 370 -24.54 -25.37 29.51
CA PHE A 370 -23.51 -26.39 29.70
C PHE A 370 -22.11 -25.77 29.84
N GLY A 371 -21.17 -26.56 30.36
CA GLY A 371 -19.83 -26.10 30.70
C GLY A 371 -19.72 -25.78 32.19
N SER A 372 -19.03 -24.70 32.53
CA SER A 372 -18.85 -24.27 33.93
C SER A 372 -19.40 -22.87 34.22
N THR A 373 -20.27 -22.38 33.33
CA THR A 373 -21.12 -21.21 33.56
C THR A 373 -22.12 -21.47 34.70
N LEU A 374 -22.76 -22.63 34.68
CA LEU A 374 -23.58 -23.14 35.78
C LEU A 374 -22.74 -24.14 36.58
N LEU A 375 -22.60 -23.92 37.88
CA LEU A 375 -21.86 -24.83 38.75
C LEU A 375 -22.68 -26.09 38.99
N SER A 376 -22.00 -27.24 39.01
CA SER A 376 -22.62 -28.50 39.41
C SER A 376 -23.16 -28.39 40.84
N GLU A 377 -24.33 -28.95 41.07
CA GLU A 377 -24.85 -29.13 42.41
C GLU A 377 -23.86 -29.97 43.22
N LYS A 378 -23.46 -29.47 44.39
CA LYS A 378 -22.68 -30.23 45.36
C LYS A 378 -23.66 -30.88 46.32
N GLU A 379 -23.49 -32.16 46.59
CA GLU A 379 -24.23 -32.81 47.68
C GLU A 379 -23.81 -32.16 49.01
N THR A 380 -24.77 -31.60 49.74
CA THR A 380 -24.58 -31.02 51.06
C THR A 380 -25.65 -31.56 52.00
N ASP A 381 -25.31 -31.75 53.27
CA ASP A 381 -26.24 -32.07 54.35
C ASP A 381 -26.94 -30.83 54.94
N GLU A 382 -26.67 -29.65 54.38
CA GLU A 382 -27.25 -28.37 54.80
C GLU A 382 -28.68 -28.20 54.27
N ALA A 383 -29.60 -27.72 55.14
CA ALA A 383 -31.00 -27.49 54.78
C ALA A 383 -31.21 -26.33 53.78
N MET A 384 -30.22 -25.46 53.63
CA MET A 384 -30.17 -24.38 52.64
C MET A 384 -28.82 -24.44 51.92
N PRO A 385 -28.79 -24.52 50.58
CA PRO A 385 -27.52 -24.57 49.85
C PRO A 385 -26.69 -23.32 50.11
N THR A 386 -25.48 -23.48 50.64
CA THR A 386 -24.52 -22.37 50.83
C THR A 386 -23.81 -21.95 49.55
N SER A 387 -23.97 -22.71 48.46
CA SER A 387 -23.45 -22.35 47.13
C SER A 387 -24.57 -22.26 46.10
N SER A 388 -24.60 -21.17 45.34
CA SER A 388 -25.55 -20.98 44.25
C SER A 388 -25.01 -21.61 42.96
N PRO A 389 -25.79 -22.41 42.23
CA PRO A 389 -25.39 -22.93 40.92
C PRO A 389 -25.14 -21.79 39.91
N TYR A 390 -25.67 -20.60 40.18
CA TYR A 390 -25.55 -19.42 39.34
C TYR A 390 -24.41 -18.48 39.74
N ALA A 391 -23.50 -18.86 40.65
CA ALA A 391 -22.48 -17.93 41.15
C ALA A 391 -21.61 -17.31 40.02
N ASN A 392 -21.06 -18.15 39.13
CA ASN A 392 -20.26 -17.67 37.99
C ASN A 392 -21.08 -16.83 37.02
N ALA A 393 -22.26 -17.32 36.63
CA ALA A 393 -23.17 -16.59 35.77
C ALA A 393 -23.55 -15.22 36.37
N SER A 394 -23.82 -15.17 37.67
CA SER A 394 -24.23 -13.92 38.35
C SER A 394 -23.09 -12.90 38.37
N LEU A 395 -21.85 -13.32 38.67
CA LEU A 395 -20.69 -12.43 38.61
C LEU A 395 -20.46 -11.88 37.18
N ALA A 396 -20.62 -12.73 36.17
CA ALA A 396 -20.47 -12.33 34.77
C ALA A 396 -21.57 -11.34 34.34
N ILE A 397 -22.83 -11.61 34.68
CA ILE A 397 -23.96 -10.73 34.35
C ILE A 397 -23.88 -9.39 35.09
N ASP A 398 -23.46 -9.39 36.36
CA ASP A 398 -23.26 -8.16 37.12
C ASP A 398 -22.23 -7.25 36.44
N TYR A 399 -21.11 -7.85 36.01
CA TYR A 399 -20.08 -7.13 35.27
C TYR A 399 -20.61 -6.53 33.96
N LEU A 400 -21.34 -7.30 33.15
CA LEU A 400 -21.91 -6.80 31.88
C LEU A 400 -22.95 -5.70 32.11
N LYS A 401 -23.85 -5.90 33.08
CA LYS A 401 -24.89 -4.92 33.42
C LYS A 401 -24.30 -3.59 33.89
N LYS A 402 -23.25 -3.63 34.72
CA LYS A 402 -22.53 -2.44 35.19
C LYS A 402 -21.96 -1.61 34.04
N HIS A 403 -21.59 -2.25 32.93
CA HIS A 403 -21.06 -1.59 31.73
C HIS A 403 -22.12 -1.31 30.66
N GLY A 404 -23.41 -1.53 30.96
CA GLY A 404 -24.50 -1.30 30.01
C GLY A 404 -24.51 -2.27 28.82
N ILE A 405 -23.97 -3.48 29.01
CA ILE A 405 -23.84 -4.50 27.97
C ILE A 405 -24.93 -5.57 28.15
N SER A 406 -25.64 -5.87 27.08
CA SER A 406 -26.70 -6.89 27.02
C SER A 406 -26.19 -8.20 26.41
N LEU A 407 -27.00 -9.26 26.45
CA LEU A 407 -26.62 -10.55 25.87
C LEU A 407 -27.23 -10.80 24.50
N PHE A 408 -26.43 -11.44 23.64
CA PHE A 408 -26.88 -12.10 22.42
C PHE A 408 -26.60 -13.60 22.56
N ILE A 409 -27.59 -14.37 22.98
CA ILE A 409 -27.44 -15.77 23.31
C ILE A 409 -27.72 -16.60 22.07
N ARG A 410 -26.77 -17.43 21.69
CA ARG A 410 -26.94 -18.50 20.71
C ARG A 410 -27.25 -19.79 21.46
N ILE A 411 -28.28 -20.50 21.01
CA ILE A 411 -28.67 -21.80 21.55
C ILE A 411 -28.52 -22.83 20.43
N GLU A 412 -27.58 -23.76 20.60
CA GLU A 412 -27.35 -24.82 19.63
C GLU A 412 -28.40 -25.94 19.78
N TYR A 413 -28.88 -26.51 18.67
CA TYR A 413 -29.80 -27.64 18.75
C TYR A 413 -29.16 -28.84 19.44
N GLN A 414 -27.85 -29.07 19.29
CA GLN A 414 -27.12 -30.16 19.94
C GLN A 414 -27.22 -30.07 21.47
N ASP A 415 -27.15 -28.86 22.02
CA ASP A 415 -27.32 -28.60 23.45
C ASP A 415 -28.72 -29.04 23.93
N ILE A 416 -29.77 -28.79 23.14
CA ILE A 416 -31.13 -29.20 23.50
C ILE A 416 -31.34 -30.70 23.29
N SER A 417 -30.89 -31.24 22.15
CA SER A 417 -31.23 -32.60 21.73
C SER A 417 -30.57 -33.69 22.57
N SER A 418 -29.49 -33.36 23.29
CA SER A 418 -28.81 -34.29 24.19
C SER A 418 -29.72 -34.75 25.34
N ASP A 419 -30.42 -33.80 25.98
CA ASP A 419 -31.47 -34.05 26.98
C ASP A 419 -32.42 -32.84 27.01
N GLU A 420 -33.50 -32.93 26.24
CA GLU A 420 -34.41 -31.80 26.04
C GLU A 420 -35.11 -31.39 27.34
N THR A 421 -35.49 -32.36 28.17
CA THR A 421 -36.22 -32.09 29.41
C THR A 421 -35.32 -31.34 30.38
N LEU A 422 -34.11 -31.87 30.60
CA LEU A 422 -33.13 -31.23 31.47
C LEU A 422 -32.71 -29.85 30.95
N TYR A 423 -32.54 -29.70 29.64
CA TYR A 423 -32.17 -28.41 29.06
C TYR A 423 -33.23 -27.33 29.36
N PHE A 424 -34.50 -27.61 29.09
CA PHE A 424 -35.58 -26.64 29.31
C PHE A 424 -35.84 -26.39 30.79
N GLU A 425 -35.65 -27.38 31.66
CA GLU A 425 -35.67 -27.19 33.11
C GLU A 425 -34.59 -26.19 33.54
N LYS A 426 -33.33 -26.43 33.17
CA LYS A 426 -32.21 -25.55 33.51
C LYS A 426 -32.37 -24.15 32.91
N LEU A 427 -32.83 -24.03 31.66
CA LEU A 427 -33.09 -22.74 31.03
C LEU A 427 -34.18 -21.96 31.77
N THR A 428 -35.25 -22.64 32.19
CA THR A 428 -36.35 -22.01 32.94
C THR A 428 -35.84 -21.50 34.29
N GLN A 429 -35.13 -22.33 35.05
CA GLN A 429 -34.57 -21.94 36.35
C GLN A 429 -33.55 -20.81 36.20
N PHE A 430 -32.70 -20.85 35.16
CA PHE A 430 -31.76 -19.78 34.83
C PHE A 430 -32.49 -18.46 34.58
N MET A 431 -33.52 -18.45 33.72
CA MET A 431 -34.28 -17.24 33.40
C MET A 431 -35.02 -16.68 34.61
N GLN A 432 -35.60 -17.54 35.47
CA GLN A 432 -36.22 -17.14 36.73
C GLN A 432 -35.21 -16.42 37.63
N HIS A 433 -34.04 -17.03 37.84
CA HIS A 433 -32.96 -16.45 38.64
C HIS A 433 -32.51 -15.10 38.07
N MET A 434 -32.28 -15.02 36.76
CA MET A 434 -31.81 -13.78 36.12
C MET A 434 -32.81 -12.64 36.26
N ILE A 435 -34.11 -12.91 36.13
CA ILE A 435 -35.15 -11.89 36.31
C ILE A 435 -35.28 -11.49 37.78
N GLN A 436 -35.21 -12.45 38.71
CA GLN A 436 -35.28 -12.19 40.14
C GLN A 436 -34.12 -11.31 40.62
N VAL A 437 -32.89 -11.58 40.14
CA VAL A 437 -31.68 -10.86 40.58
C VAL A 437 -31.47 -9.56 39.82
N TYR A 438 -31.64 -9.53 38.49
CA TYR A 438 -31.27 -8.37 37.66
C TYR A 438 -32.45 -7.53 37.18
N GLY A 439 -33.67 -8.03 37.35
CA GLY A 439 -34.90 -7.36 36.97
C GLY A 439 -35.26 -7.52 35.49
N SER A 440 -36.57 -7.59 35.23
CA SER A 440 -37.14 -7.66 33.88
C SER A 440 -36.65 -6.57 32.91
N PRO A 441 -36.44 -5.28 33.32
CA PRO A 441 -35.98 -4.24 32.40
C PRO A 441 -34.63 -4.53 31.72
N PHE A 442 -33.74 -5.23 32.39
CA PHE A 442 -32.45 -5.63 31.84
C PHE A 442 -32.56 -6.93 31.04
N VAL A 443 -33.19 -7.96 31.57
CA VAL A 443 -33.30 -9.27 30.88
C VAL A 443 -34.09 -9.15 29.57
N LYS A 444 -35.09 -8.26 29.49
CA LYS A 444 -35.88 -8.08 28.27
C LYS A 444 -35.12 -7.51 27.07
N THR A 445 -33.89 -7.01 27.27
CA THR A 445 -33.04 -6.50 26.18
C THR A 445 -32.25 -7.61 25.47
N TRP A 446 -32.29 -8.83 25.99
CA TRP A 446 -31.51 -9.95 25.49
C TRP A 446 -32.09 -10.52 24.18
N TYR A 447 -31.19 -11.07 23.37
CA TYR A 447 -31.52 -11.80 22.15
C TYR A 447 -31.26 -13.28 22.35
N PHE A 448 -32.16 -14.13 21.85
CA PHE A 448 -31.99 -15.58 21.80
C PHE A 448 -32.08 -16.03 20.35
N MET A 449 -31.01 -16.63 19.83
CA MET A 449 -30.95 -17.16 18.48
C MET A 449 -30.84 -18.68 18.54
N TYR A 450 -31.87 -19.36 18.04
CA TYR A 450 -31.81 -20.81 17.81
C TYR A 450 -30.90 -21.12 16.63
N TYR A 451 -29.89 -21.95 16.83
CA TYR A 451 -28.85 -22.24 15.86
C TYR A 451 -28.80 -23.73 15.51
N GLU A 452 -28.87 -24.00 14.21
CA GLU A 452 -28.57 -25.32 13.66
C GLU A 452 -27.95 -25.17 12.26
N PRO A 453 -26.77 -25.74 11.97
CA PRO A 453 -26.11 -25.59 10.67
C PRO A 453 -26.82 -26.39 9.56
N TYR A 454 -26.39 -26.18 8.31
CA TYR A 454 -27.04 -26.80 7.15
C TYR A 454 -26.86 -28.32 7.06
N ASN A 455 -25.80 -28.87 7.66
CA ASN A 455 -25.47 -30.30 7.66
C ASN A 455 -26.18 -31.08 8.77
N THR A 456 -27.36 -30.61 9.18
CA THR A 456 -28.17 -31.20 10.24
C THR A 456 -28.73 -32.57 9.87
N VAL A 457 -28.76 -33.48 10.86
CA VAL A 457 -29.46 -34.76 10.80
C VAL A 457 -30.93 -34.64 11.26
N ALA A 458 -31.31 -33.52 11.88
CA ALA A 458 -32.66 -33.31 12.38
C ALA A 458 -33.63 -33.01 11.23
N SER A 459 -34.85 -33.57 11.35
CA SER A 459 -35.89 -33.31 10.37
C SER A 459 -36.43 -31.88 10.48
N LYS A 460 -36.97 -31.34 9.39
CA LYS A 460 -37.67 -30.05 9.37
C LYS A 460 -38.72 -29.91 10.48
N LYS A 461 -39.51 -30.96 10.72
CA LYS A 461 -40.57 -30.97 11.75
C LYS A 461 -39.99 -30.89 13.16
N GLU A 462 -38.86 -31.56 13.38
CA GLU A 462 -38.18 -31.59 14.67
C GLU A 462 -37.58 -30.23 15.01
N LEU A 463 -36.85 -29.62 14.07
CA LEU A 463 -36.28 -28.28 14.24
C LEU A 463 -37.37 -27.24 14.53
N GLN A 464 -38.51 -27.32 13.83
CA GLN A 464 -39.67 -26.47 14.09
C GLN A 464 -40.23 -26.68 15.50
N ARG A 465 -40.43 -27.94 15.93
CA ARG A 465 -40.98 -28.28 17.25
C ARG A 465 -40.10 -27.72 18.37
N VAL A 466 -38.80 -27.96 18.29
CA VAL A 466 -37.83 -27.52 19.30
C VAL A 466 -37.76 -25.99 19.34
N TYR A 467 -37.72 -25.32 18.18
CA TYR A 467 -37.73 -23.86 18.11
C TYR A 467 -38.99 -23.26 18.76
N LEU A 468 -40.17 -23.77 18.44
CA LEU A 468 -41.43 -23.26 18.97
C LEU A 468 -41.51 -23.43 20.50
N LYS A 469 -41.06 -24.57 21.02
CA LYS A 469 -40.95 -24.81 22.47
C LYS A 469 -39.97 -23.84 23.12
N LEU A 470 -38.79 -23.63 22.53
CA LEU A 470 -37.82 -22.65 23.02
C LEU A 470 -38.40 -21.24 23.07
N ARG A 471 -39.06 -20.82 21.99
CA ARG A 471 -39.73 -19.53 21.93
C ARG A 471 -40.79 -19.40 23.01
N GLU A 472 -41.63 -20.40 23.19
CA GLU A 472 -42.69 -20.40 24.21
C GLU A 472 -42.11 -20.21 25.61
N VAL A 473 -41.10 -21.00 25.97
CA VAL A 473 -40.42 -20.91 27.27
C VAL A 473 -39.84 -19.51 27.48
N ILE A 474 -39.07 -18.97 26.53
CA ILE A 474 -38.46 -17.63 26.67
C ILE A 474 -39.52 -16.52 26.72
N LYS A 475 -40.54 -16.57 25.85
CA LYS A 475 -41.59 -15.54 25.79
C LYS A 475 -42.51 -15.56 27.01
N SER A 476 -42.61 -16.69 27.73
CA SER A 476 -43.37 -16.78 28.99
C SER A 476 -42.85 -15.84 30.08
N PHE A 477 -41.55 -15.53 30.06
CA PHE A 477 -40.92 -14.61 30.99
C PHE A 477 -41.17 -13.14 30.64
N HIS A 478 -41.05 -12.79 29.34
CA HIS A 478 -41.40 -11.46 28.85
C HIS A 478 -41.59 -11.48 27.32
N ALA A 479 -42.74 -11.00 26.84
CA ALA A 479 -43.11 -11.08 25.42
C ALA A 479 -42.17 -10.30 24.47
N SER A 480 -41.47 -9.27 24.97
CA SER A 480 -40.57 -8.44 24.14
C SER A 480 -39.16 -9.01 23.94
N ILE A 481 -38.76 -10.06 24.68
CA ILE A 481 -37.44 -10.69 24.50
C ILE A 481 -37.33 -11.15 23.06
N GLN A 482 -36.25 -10.82 22.36
CA GLN A 482 -36.11 -11.15 20.95
C GLN A 482 -35.72 -12.62 20.78
N VAL A 483 -36.55 -13.41 20.09
CA VAL A 483 -36.29 -14.83 19.80
C VAL A 483 -36.25 -15.07 18.30
N GLY A 484 -35.06 -15.30 17.76
CA GLY A 484 -34.80 -15.48 16.34
C GLY A 484 -34.23 -16.86 16.02
N SER A 485 -33.93 -17.07 14.74
CA SER A 485 -33.34 -18.33 14.27
C SER A 485 -32.23 -18.08 13.25
N TYR A 486 -31.23 -18.96 13.25
CA TYR A 486 -30.21 -19.02 12.23
C TYR A 486 -30.77 -19.63 10.94
N LEU A 487 -30.61 -18.91 9.83
CA LEU A 487 -31.03 -19.36 8.50
C LEU A 487 -29.79 -19.66 7.64
N PRO A 488 -29.41 -20.94 7.48
CA PRO A 488 -28.36 -21.29 6.53
C PRO A 488 -28.85 -21.03 5.11
N PHE A 489 -28.08 -20.24 4.37
CA PHE A 489 -28.41 -19.80 3.01
C PHE A 489 -27.30 -20.15 2.03
N SER A 490 -27.68 -20.77 0.90
CA SER A 490 -26.77 -21.12 -0.17
C SER A 490 -26.72 -19.99 -1.20
N GLU A 491 -25.56 -19.35 -1.33
CA GLU A 491 -25.35 -18.27 -2.30
C GLU A 491 -25.49 -18.76 -3.75
N ARG A 492 -25.03 -19.98 -4.05
CA ARG A 492 -25.14 -20.59 -5.39
C ARG A 492 -26.56 -20.98 -5.78
N ARG A 493 -27.37 -21.47 -4.83
CA ARG A 493 -28.76 -21.90 -5.09
C ARG A 493 -29.78 -20.80 -4.82
N GLU A 494 -29.32 -19.67 -4.28
CA GLU A 494 -30.14 -18.53 -3.84
C GLU A 494 -31.34 -18.92 -2.96
N THR A 495 -31.18 -20.00 -2.18
CA THR A 495 -32.24 -20.59 -1.36
C THR A 495 -31.69 -21.12 -0.04
N PRO A 496 -32.53 -21.15 1.02
CA PRO A 496 -32.23 -21.87 2.26
C PRO A 496 -32.14 -23.38 2.04
N PHE A 497 -31.51 -24.06 2.99
CA PHE A 497 -31.50 -25.53 3.01
C PHE A 497 -32.88 -26.07 3.41
N ALA A 498 -33.26 -27.22 2.84
CA ALA A 498 -34.62 -27.75 2.91
C ALA A 498 -35.13 -27.96 4.35
N ASN A 499 -34.27 -28.40 5.26
CA ASN A 499 -34.62 -28.62 6.66
C ASN A 499 -34.91 -27.32 7.42
N HIS A 500 -34.48 -26.16 6.93
CA HIS A 500 -34.70 -24.85 7.56
C HIS A 500 -35.88 -24.07 6.96
N ALA A 501 -36.53 -24.63 5.93
CA ALA A 501 -37.68 -23.99 5.28
C ALA A 501 -38.90 -23.78 6.21
N TRP A 502 -38.92 -24.40 7.41
CA TRP A 502 -39.98 -24.17 8.40
C TRP A 502 -39.98 -22.73 8.93
N ILE A 503 -38.83 -22.05 8.91
CA ILE A 503 -38.68 -20.68 9.45
C ILE A 503 -39.64 -19.73 8.74
N LEU A 504 -39.68 -19.77 7.41
CA LEU A 504 -40.56 -18.90 6.61
C LEU A 504 -42.04 -19.28 6.76
N GLN A 505 -42.33 -20.57 7.01
CA GLN A 505 -43.69 -21.05 7.27
C GLN A 505 -44.23 -20.57 8.63
N ASN A 506 -43.32 -20.24 9.56
CA ASN A 506 -43.64 -19.77 10.91
C ASN A 506 -43.11 -18.34 11.12
N ARG A 507 -43.12 -17.50 10.07
CA ARG A 507 -42.49 -16.18 10.10
C ARG A 507 -42.93 -15.32 11.27
N ASP A 508 -44.19 -15.40 11.68
CA ASP A 508 -44.76 -14.59 12.77
C ASP A 508 -44.17 -14.98 14.13
N ALA A 509 -43.73 -16.23 14.28
CA ALA A 509 -43.09 -16.72 15.50
C ALA A 509 -41.61 -16.29 15.62
N VAL A 510 -40.93 -15.97 14.53
CA VAL A 510 -39.49 -15.70 14.52
C VAL A 510 -39.22 -14.20 14.47
N ASP A 511 -38.59 -13.62 15.50
CA ASP A 511 -38.45 -12.16 15.63
C ASP A 511 -37.33 -11.56 14.75
N PHE A 512 -36.28 -12.33 14.46
CA PHE A 512 -35.15 -11.92 13.61
C PHE A 512 -34.46 -13.15 13.01
N LEU A 513 -33.63 -12.94 11.98
CA LEU A 513 -32.80 -13.99 11.40
C LEU A 513 -31.32 -13.71 11.60
N GLY A 514 -30.57 -14.73 12.02
CA GLY A 514 -29.11 -14.75 11.93
C GLY A 514 -28.66 -15.47 10.66
N PHE A 515 -27.58 -15.02 10.05
CA PHE A 515 -26.93 -15.73 8.95
C PHE A 515 -25.41 -15.51 8.95
N ASN A 516 -24.70 -16.32 8.18
CA ASN A 516 -23.25 -16.26 8.07
C ASN A 516 -22.78 -16.00 6.63
N ALA A 517 -21.67 -15.28 6.49
CA ALA A 517 -21.05 -15.02 5.20
C ALA A 517 -19.53 -14.95 5.32
N ASN A 518 -18.82 -15.96 4.80
CA ASN A 518 -17.37 -16.02 4.84
C ASN A 518 -16.82 -16.07 3.40
N GLN A 519 -16.03 -15.08 3.01
CA GLN A 519 -15.49 -14.99 1.64
C GLN A 519 -14.55 -16.16 1.31
N ASN A 520 -13.92 -16.79 2.30
CA ASN A 520 -13.10 -17.99 2.10
C ASN A 520 -13.91 -19.18 1.56
N GLU A 521 -15.23 -19.25 1.82
CA GLU A 521 -16.11 -20.31 1.28
C GLU A 521 -16.28 -20.24 -0.25
N ALA A 522 -15.98 -19.07 -0.84
CA ALA A 522 -16.10 -18.84 -2.27
C ALA A 522 -14.84 -19.20 -3.06
N VAL A 523 -13.74 -19.52 -2.38
CA VAL A 523 -12.42 -19.76 -2.98
C VAL A 523 -12.00 -21.22 -2.78
N ASP A 524 -11.34 -21.77 -3.80
CA ASP A 524 -10.62 -23.03 -3.70
C ASP A 524 -9.11 -22.74 -3.51
N PHE A 525 -8.64 -22.86 -2.27
CA PHE A 525 -7.23 -22.59 -1.92
C PHE A 525 -6.23 -23.63 -2.47
N THR A 526 -6.70 -24.70 -3.12
CA THR A 526 -5.80 -25.59 -3.87
C THR A 526 -5.35 -24.97 -5.19
N LYS A 527 -6.05 -23.94 -5.68
CA LYS A 527 -5.70 -23.19 -6.87
C LYS A 527 -4.75 -22.04 -6.53
N SER A 528 -3.76 -21.84 -7.38
CA SER A 528 -2.78 -20.75 -7.23
C SER A 528 -3.11 -19.51 -8.06
N ALA A 529 -3.98 -19.62 -9.08
CA ALA A 529 -4.20 -18.56 -10.03
C ALA A 529 -4.98 -17.37 -9.43
N GLN A 530 -4.40 -16.18 -9.54
CA GLN A 530 -4.96 -14.92 -9.03
C GLN A 530 -6.43 -14.65 -9.42
N LYS A 531 -6.82 -15.02 -10.66
CA LYS A 531 -8.19 -14.84 -11.17
C LYS A 531 -9.26 -15.52 -10.33
N ASP A 532 -8.94 -16.64 -9.67
CA ASP A 532 -9.89 -17.41 -8.86
C ASP A 532 -10.22 -16.72 -7.52
N PHE A 533 -9.40 -15.75 -7.12
CA PHE A 533 -9.58 -14.98 -5.88
C PHE A 533 -10.29 -13.65 -6.14
N ILE A 534 -9.96 -12.97 -7.24
CA ILE A 534 -10.56 -11.68 -7.63
C ILE A 534 -12.08 -11.79 -7.75
N ILE A 535 -12.59 -12.90 -8.29
CA ILE A 535 -14.04 -13.14 -8.49
C ILE A 535 -14.85 -13.14 -7.20
N THR A 536 -14.21 -13.27 -6.04
CA THR A 536 -14.88 -13.27 -4.73
C THR A 536 -15.06 -11.87 -4.14
N LYS A 537 -14.70 -10.82 -4.91
CA LYS A 537 -14.99 -9.44 -4.55
C LYS A 537 -16.46 -9.26 -4.20
N ASP A 538 -16.68 -8.57 -3.09
CA ASP A 538 -18.00 -8.27 -2.53
C ASP A 538 -18.86 -9.49 -2.16
N TYR A 539 -18.27 -10.69 -1.99
CA TYR A 539 -19.02 -11.92 -1.67
C TYR A 539 -19.98 -11.76 -0.49
N VAL A 540 -19.52 -11.14 0.60
CA VAL A 540 -20.33 -10.93 1.82
C VAL A 540 -21.55 -10.05 1.50
N LEU A 541 -21.36 -8.95 0.77
CA LEU A 541 -22.45 -8.06 0.34
C LEU A 541 -23.39 -8.78 -0.62
N SER A 542 -22.87 -9.46 -1.63
CA SER A 542 -23.64 -10.22 -2.62
C SER A 542 -24.52 -11.29 -1.97
N LYS A 543 -23.96 -12.11 -1.08
CA LYS A 543 -24.71 -13.13 -0.32
C LYS A 543 -25.81 -12.49 0.54
N THR A 544 -25.50 -11.36 1.18
CA THR A 544 -26.47 -10.60 1.99
C THR A 544 -27.62 -10.08 1.14
N GLN A 545 -27.34 -9.46 0.00
CA GLN A 545 -28.36 -8.90 -0.90
C GLN A 545 -29.21 -9.99 -1.56
N LYS A 546 -28.61 -11.12 -1.95
CA LYS A 546 -29.35 -12.30 -2.45
C LYS A 546 -30.29 -12.85 -1.38
N LEU A 547 -29.81 -13.00 -0.15
CA LEU A 547 -30.66 -13.42 0.98
C LEU A 547 -31.79 -12.42 1.21
N LYS A 548 -31.52 -11.10 1.25
CA LYS A 548 -32.57 -10.08 1.42
C LYS A 548 -33.60 -10.10 0.30
N ARG A 549 -33.18 -10.30 -0.95
CA ARG A 549 -34.09 -10.46 -2.09
C ARG A 549 -35.01 -11.66 -1.88
N TYR A 550 -34.43 -12.82 -1.58
CA TYR A 550 -35.18 -14.03 -1.29
C TYR A 550 -36.17 -13.84 -0.12
N LEU A 551 -35.74 -13.20 0.97
CA LEU A 551 -36.58 -12.89 2.12
C LEU A 551 -37.74 -11.95 1.73
N LYS A 552 -37.47 -10.91 0.94
CA LYS A 552 -38.49 -9.97 0.44
C LYS A 552 -39.54 -10.68 -0.41
N GLU A 553 -39.13 -11.57 -1.32
CA GLU A 553 -40.03 -12.38 -2.15
C GLU A 553 -40.92 -13.30 -1.29
N ASN A 554 -40.40 -13.78 -0.16
CA ASN A 554 -41.11 -14.59 0.81
C ASN A 554 -41.82 -13.77 1.91
N ARG A 555 -41.99 -12.46 1.69
CA ARG A 555 -42.70 -11.52 2.58
C ARG A 555 -42.12 -11.49 4.01
N TRP A 556 -40.80 -11.49 4.09
CA TRP A 556 -40.08 -11.29 5.35
C TRP A 556 -39.60 -9.84 5.46
N ASP A 557 -39.95 -9.18 6.56
CA ASP A 557 -39.68 -7.76 6.85
C ASP A 557 -38.95 -7.53 8.18
N LYS A 558 -38.60 -8.61 8.89
CA LYS A 558 -37.97 -8.55 10.22
C LYS A 558 -36.45 -8.43 10.14
N PRO A 559 -35.78 -7.98 11.22
CA PRO A 559 -34.34 -7.74 11.24
C PRO A 559 -33.49 -8.94 10.80
N LEU A 560 -32.42 -8.64 10.06
CA LEU A 560 -31.40 -9.60 9.62
C LEU A 560 -30.08 -9.28 10.30
N MET A 561 -29.46 -10.27 10.94
CA MET A 561 -28.21 -10.15 11.70
C MET A 561 -27.12 -10.97 11.02
N LEU A 562 -26.02 -10.32 10.62
CA LEU A 562 -24.84 -11.03 10.12
C LEU A 562 -24.02 -11.48 11.33
N THR A 563 -24.32 -12.68 11.84
CA THR A 563 -23.82 -13.16 13.14
C THR A 563 -22.41 -13.72 13.07
N ASN A 564 -21.98 -14.20 11.90
CA ASN A 564 -20.62 -14.68 11.72
C ASN A 564 -20.15 -14.43 10.29
N TRP A 565 -19.00 -13.79 10.14
CA TRP A 565 -18.49 -13.41 8.82
C TRP A 565 -16.99 -13.16 8.84
N ASN A 566 -16.40 -13.21 7.65
CA ASN A 566 -14.99 -12.88 7.43
C ASN A 566 -14.76 -12.41 5.99
N THR A 567 -13.71 -11.63 5.78
CA THR A 567 -13.20 -11.30 4.44
C THR A 567 -12.31 -12.44 3.93
N LEU A 568 -11.73 -12.30 2.74
CA LEU A 568 -10.69 -13.20 2.28
C LEU A 568 -9.50 -13.15 3.24
N THR A 569 -9.08 -14.29 3.79
CA THR A 569 -7.99 -14.36 4.79
C THR A 569 -6.90 -15.36 4.46
N GLY A 570 -7.17 -16.33 3.58
CA GLY A 570 -6.33 -17.52 3.47
C GLY A 570 -6.86 -18.67 4.33
N ASN A 571 -6.22 -19.82 4.23
CA ASN A 571 -6.62 -21.07 4.90
C ASN A 571 -5.57 -21.57 5.91
N THR A 572 -4.52 -20.80 6.19
CA THR A 572 -3.48 -21.12 7.17
C THR A 572 -3.31 -19.99 8.19
N ARG A 573 -2.76 -20.31 9.38
CA ARG A 573 -2.36 -19.30 10.38
C ARG A 573 -1.43 -18.26 9.80
N TYR A 574 -0.44 -18.72 9.02
CA TYR A 574 0.57 -17.87 8.41
C TYR A 574 -0.06 -16.88 7.41
N THR A 575 -0.84 -17.36 6.44
CA THR A 575 -1.48 -16.48 5.43
C THR A 575 -2.54 -15.54 6.02
N ASN A 576 -3.30 -15.98 7.03
CA ASN A 576 -4.24 -15.10 7.75
C ASN A 576 -3.53 -14.00 8.55
N GLY A 577 -2.32 -14.27 9.05
CA GLY A 577 -1.50 -13.31 9.75
C GLY A 577 -0.78 -12.32 8.83
N THR A 578 -0.15 -12.81 7.75
CA THR A 578 0.63 -11.98 6.82
C THR A 578 -0.24 -11.16 5.89
N PHE A 579 -1.42 -11.65 5.50
CA PHE A 579 -2.30 -10.90 4.61
C PHE A 579 -2.96 -9.74 5.35
N PHE A 580 -2.48 -8.52 5.11
CA PHE A 580 -3.08 -7.31 5.64
C PHE A 580 -4.42 -7.00 4.97
N ARG A 581 -5.46 -6.75 5.78
CA ARG A 581 -6.87 -6.68 5.32
C ARG A 581 -7.62 -5.43 5.75
N GLY A 582 -6.93 -4.39 6.22
CA GLY A 582 -7.54 -3.20 6.80
C GLY A 582 -8.66 -2.61 5.93
N ALA A 583 -8.32 -2.23 4.70
CA ALA A 583 -9.28 -1.64 3.76
C ALA A 583 -10.38 -2.62 3.32
N LEU A 584 -10.09 -3.92 3.16
CA LEU A 584 -11.10 -4.92 2.80
C LEU A 584 -12.16 -5.05 3.89
N ILE A 585 -11.74 -5.10 5.16
CA ILE A 585 -12.64 -5.17 6.30
C ILE A 585 -13.47 -3.89 6.39
N PHE A 586 -12.82 -2.71 6.33
CA PHE A 586 -13.52 -1.42 6.37
C PHE A 586 -14.58 -1.31 5.28
N GLN A 587 -14.20 -1.60 4.02
CA GLN A 587 -15.11 -1.53 2.88
C GLN A 587 -16.28 -2.50 3.04
N THR A 588 -16.01 -3.72 3.50
CA THR A 588 -17.05 -4.72 3.75
C THR A 588 -18.02 -4.24 4.82
N VAL A 589 -17.53 -3.80 5.99
CA VAL A 589 -18.36 -3.25 7.08
C VAL A 589 -19.25 -2.13 6.56
N LEU A 590 -18.66 -1.17 5.85
CA LEU A 590 -19.39 0.00 5.35
C LEU A 590 -20.50 -0.40 4.36
N ALA A 591 -20.22 -1.35 3.47
CA ALA A 591 -21.18 -1.84 2.49
C ALA A 591 -22.32 -2.61 3.17
N VAL A 592 -22.01 -3.56 4.05
CA VAL A 592 -23.03 -4.42 4.67
C VAL A 592 -23.82 -3.72 5.78
N SER A 593 -23.30 -2.65 6.38
CA SER A 593 -23.98 -1.92 7.47
C SER A 593 -25.36 -1.39 7.06
N SER A 594 -25.55 -1.08 5.77
CA SER A 594 -26.85 -0.66 5.22
C SER A 594 -27.84 -1.80 5.03
N GLU A 595 -27.34 -3.03 5.03
CA GLU A 595 -28.13 -4.20 4.67
C GLU A 595 -28.62 -4.99 5.88
N VAL A 596 -27.91 -4.90 7.01
CA VAL A 596 -28.16 -5.71 8.22
C VAL A 596 -28.43 -4.85 9.45
N ALA A 597 -29.19 -5.39 10.39
CA ALA A 597 -29.47 -4.75 11.67
C ALA A 597 -28.35 -4.98 12.70
N GLY A 598 -27.50 -6.00 12.50
CA GLY A 598 -26.41 -6.33 13.42
C GLY A 598 -25.24 -7.04 12.76
N LEU A 599 -24.05 -6.82 13.33
CA LEU A 599 -22.76 -7.39 12.92
C LEU A 599 -22.12 -8.14 14.09
N GLY A 600 -21.76 -9.41 13.85
CA GLY A 600 -21.05 -10.26 14.80
C GLY A 600 -19.54 -10.22 14.62
N PHE A 601 -18.82 -10.17 15.74
CA PHE A 601 -17.37 -10.21 15.86
C PHE A 601 -16.97 -11.20 16.97
N TRP A 602 -15.69 -11.55 17.06
CA TRP A 602 -15.21 -12.54 18.01
C TRP A 602 -14.06 -12.02 18.88
N ILE A 603 -14.05 -12.50 20.13
CA ILE A 603 -12.84 -12.56 20.94
C ILE A 603 -12.16 -13.91 20.69
N ASN A 604 -10.84 -13.90 20.62
CA ASN A 604 -10.06 -15.13 20.57
C ASN A 604 -9.92 -15.71 22.00
N THR A 605 -10.86 -16.54 22.42
CA THR A 605 -10.78 -17.31 23.68
C THR A 605 -10.48 -18.78 23.37
N GLU A 606 -9.24 -19.10 22.99
CA GLU A 606 -8.68 -20.48 22.89
C GLU A 606 -9.36 -21.46 21.89
N LEU A 607 -10.58 -21.16 21.40
CA LEU A 607 -11.45 -22.05 20.63
C LEU A 607 -11.00 -22.32 19.18
N HIS A 608 -10.01 -21.59 18.69
CA HIS A 608 -9.43 -21.81 17.35
C HIS A 608 -8.06 -22.52 17.41
N GLU A 609 -7.66 -23.00 18.59
CA GLU A 609 -6.37 -23.65 18.83
C GLU A 609 -6.45 -25.14 19.15
N GLU A 610 -7.57 -25.80 18.86
CA GLU A 610 -7.54 -27.26 18.74
C GLU A 610 -6.59 -27.64 17.61
N ASP A 611 -5.42 -28.12 18.01
CA ASP A 611 -4.30 -28.55 17.18
C ASP A 611 -4.69 -29.76 16.33
N LEU A 612 -5.40 -29.51 15.23
CA LEU A 612 -5.58 -30.49 14.17
C LEU A 612 -4.31 -30.49 13.34
N SER A 613 -3.41 -31.40 13.71
CA SER A 613 -2.24 -31.81 12.95
C SER A 613 -2.39 -31.65 11.42
N GLY A 614 -1.87 -30.54 10.90
CA GLY A 614 -1.54 -30.35 9.50
C GLY A 614 -2.63 -29.90 8.51
N HIS A 615 -3.88 -29.60 8.88
CA HIS A 615 -4.91 -29.28 7.87
C HIS A 615 -5.89 -28.15 8.28
N ASN A 616 -6.08 -27.20 7.36
CA ASN A 616 -7.12 -26.15 7.28
C ASN A 616 -7.76 -25.71 8.62
N ILE A 617 -7.34 -24.55 9.12
CA ILE A 617 -7.92 -23.96 10.33
C ILE A 617 -9.26 -23.33 9.98
N ARG A 618 -10.26 -23.57 10.83
CA ARG A 618 -11.61 -23.06 10.67
C ARG A 618 -11.67 -21.58 11.06
N LEU A 619 -11.44 -20.69 10.09
CA LEU A 619 -11.44 -19.23 10.23
C LEU A 619 -12.84 -18.63 9.99
N ASP A 620 -13.80 -19.02 10.83
CA ASP A 620 -15.22 -18.74 10.57
C ASP A 620 -15.66 -17.31 10.96
N GLY A 621 -14.92 -16.64 11.84
CA GLY A 621 -15.31 -15.33 12.39
C GLY A 621 -14.23 -14.26 12.38
N LEU A 622 -14.67 -13.00 12.30
CA LEU A 622 -13.78 -11.84 12.32
C LEU A 622 -13.40 -11.48 13.77
N GLU A 623 -12.17 -11.82 14.14
CA GLU A 623 -11.61 -11.57 15.46
C GLU A 623 -11.08 -10.14 15.61
N LEU A 624 -11.43 -9.47 16.71
CA LEU A 624 -10.96 -8.10 17.00
C LEU A 624 -9.64 -8.07 17.78
N PHE A 625 -9.34 -9.12 18.54
CA PHE A 625 -8.20 -9.17 19.44
C PHE A 625 -7.33 -10.41 19.18
N HIS A 626 -6.04 -10.26 19.46
CA HIS A 626 -5.06 -11.33 19.58
C HIS A 626 -4.74 -11.53 21.07
N PHE A 627 -3.74 -12.37 21.38
CA PHE A 627 -3.30 -12.61 22.76
C PHE A 627 -2.97 -11.31 23.52
N PHE A 628 -3.14 -11.35 24.85
CA PHE A 628 -2.78 -10.25 25.78
C PHE A 628 -3.40 -8.87 25.42
N ASN A 629 -4.58 -8.85 24.79
CA ASN A 629 -5.33 -7.65 24.38
C ASN A 629 -4.77 -6.90 23.16
N GLY A 630 -3.88 -7.53 22.38
CA GLY A 630 -3.40 -6.94 21.13
C GLY A 630 -4.51 -6.73 20.12
N LYS A 631 -4.69 -5.50 19.63
CA LYS A 631 -5.74 -5.15 18.67
C LYS A 631 -5.35 -5.65 17.27
N ARG A 632 -6.26 -6.38 16.62
CA ARG A 632 -6.05 -6.87 15.24
C ARG A 632 -6.44 -5.80 14.21
N PRO A 633 -6.05 -5.95 12.93
CA PRO A 633 -6.47 -5.03 11.88
C PRO A 633 -7.99 -4.81 11.78
N ALA A 634 -8.80 -5.82 12.10
CA ALA A 634 -10.25 -5.70 12.17
C ALA A 634 -10.73 -4.66 13.20
N TYR A 635 -10.07 -4.58 14.36
CA TYR A 635 -10.35 -3.60 15.41
C TYR A 635 -10.17 -2.17 14.88
N PHE A 636 -9.01 -1.88 14.29
CA PHE A 636 -8.71 -0.54 13.77
C PHE A 636 -9.60 -0.18 12.58
N SER A 637 -9.91 -1.14 11.70
CA SER A 637 -10.86 -0.94 10.60
C SER A 637 -12.23 -0.51 11.13
N LEU A 638 -12.73 -1.18 12.18
CA LEU A 638 -13.99 -0.80 12.80
C LEU A 638 -13.89 0.54 13.54
N LYS A 639 -12.77 0.82 14.21
CA LYS A 639 -12.50 2.11 14.86
C LYS A 639 -12.52 3.26 13.85
N PHE A 640 -11.94 3.10 12.67
CA PHE A 640 -12.02 4.09 11.60
C PHE A 640 -13.45 4.25 11.09
N LYS A 641 -14.24 3.17 10.99
CA LYS A 641 -15.65 3.26 10.61
C LYS A 641 -16.45 4.04 11.65
N GLU A 642 -16.25 3.79 12.93
CA GLU A 642 -16.96 4.52 14.00
C GLU A 642 -16.45 5.96 14.16
N ARG A 643 -15.21 6.24 13.76
CA ARG A 643 -14.67 7.60 13.67
C ARG A 643 -15.28 8.39 12.51
N LEU A 644 -15.65 7.73 11.42
CA LEU A 644 -16.30 8.34 10.26
C LEU A 644 -17.76 8.65 10.58
N HIS A 645 -18.10 9.92 10.76
CA HIS A 645 -19.43 10.35 11.19
C HIS A 645 -19.87 11.65 10.51
N GLY A 646 -21.13 12.02 10.72
CA GLY A 646 -21.76 13.11 10.02
C GLY A 646 -22.42 12.64 8.73
N LYS A 647 -22.54 13.54 7.75
CA LYS A 647 -23.22 13.28 6.49
C LYS A 647 -22.21 12.89 5.42
N VAL A 648 -22.42 11.78 4.73
CA VAL A 648 -21.63 11.41 3.55
C VAL A 648 -21.89 12.46 2.49
N VAL A 649 -20.85 13.18 2.08
CA VAL A 649 -20.89 14.23 1.06
C VAL A 649 -20.34 13.75 -0.27
N ALA A 650 -19.48 12.73 -0.26
CA ALA A 650 -19.01 12.09 -1.48
C ALA A 650 -18.58 10.64 -1.23
N ARG A 651 -18.72 9.78 -2.24
CA ARG A 651 -18.28 8.39 -2.21
C ARG A 651 -17.87 7.96 -3.61
N GLY A 652 -16.74 7.27 -3.71
CA GLY A 652 -16.26 6.63 -4.93
C GLY A 652 -15.73 5.23 -4.65
N GLU A 653 -15.09 4.62 -5.64
CA GLU A 653 -14.52 3.28 -5.51
C GLU A 653 -13.41 3.20 -4.44
N HIS A 654 -12.62 4.26 -4.32
CA HIS A 654 -11.43 4.31 -3.46
C HIS A 654 -11.54 5.32 -2.33
N PHE A 655 -12.71 5.94 -2.15
CA PHE A 655 -12.85 6.95 -1.12
C PHE A 655 -14.26 7.10 -0.57
N VAL A 656 -14.34 7.58 0.66
CA VAL A 656 -15.58 8.00 1.32
C VAL A 656 -15.30 9.28 2.08
N MET A 657 -16.14 10.29 1.89
CA MET A 657 -15.99 11.58 2.54
C MET A 657 -17.26 11.97 3.29
N THR A 658 -17.09 12.43 4.52
CA THR A 658 -18.16 12.96 5.36
C THR A 658 -17.89 14.40 5.76
N GLU A 659 -18.96 15.13 6.03
CA GLU A 659 -18.96 16.46 6.63
C GLU A 659 -19.68 16.41 7.98
N ASN A 660 -19.09 17.05 8.98
CA ASN A 660 -19.63 17.21 10.32
C ASN A 660 -19.37 18.64 10.82
N GLU A 661 -19.69 18.90 12.08
CA GLU A 661 -19.57 20.23 12.72
C GLU A 661 -18.12 20.73 12.78
N ASP A 662 -17.16 19.81 12.89
CA ASP A 662 -15.72 20.10 13.00
C ASP A 662 -15.05 20.33 11.64
N GLY A 663 -15.70 19.96 10.53
CA GLY A 663 -15.19 20.07 9.16
C GLY A 663 -15.42 18.80 8.33
N TYR A 664 -14.38 18.28 7.70
CA TYR A 664 -14.48 17.12 6.79
C TYR A 664 -13.66 15.93 7.26
N GLN A 665 -14.11 14.72 6.91
CA GLN A 665 -13.33 13.50 7.07
C GLN A 665 -13.27 12.77 5.73
N LEU A 666 -12.08 12.35 5.30
CA LEU A 666 -11.86 11.61 4.06
C LEU A 666 -11.15 10.30 4.38
N VAL A 667 -11.71 9.19 3.92
CA VAL A 667 -11.06 7.89 3.94
C VAL A 667 -10.66 7.54 2.52
N LEU A 668 -9.37 7.29 2.31
CA LEU A 668 -8.84 6.70 1.08
C LEU A 668 -8.56 5.22 1.31
N LEU A 669 -8.87 4.38 0.32
CA LEU A 669 -8.85 2.92 0.40
C LEU A 669 -8.18 2.32 -0.83
N ASN A 670 -7.23 1.40 -0.62
CA ASN A 670 -6.68 0.56 -1.69
C ASN A 670 -7.10 -0.91 -1.53
N CYS A 671 -8.39 -1.18 -1.73
CA CYS A 671 -8.94 -2.54 -1.62
C CYS A 671 -8.52 -3.44 -2.79
N THR A 672 -7.77 -4.50 -2.50
CA THR A 672 -7.32 -5.48 -3.50
C THR A 672 -7.57 -6.90 -2.99
N ASN A 673 -8.47 -7.61 -3.68
CA ASN A 673 -8.60 -9.05 -3.50
C ASN A 673 -7.54 -9.77 -4.32
N MET A 674 -6.68 -10.50 -3.62
CA MET A 674 -5.62 -11.30 -4.22
C MET A 674 -5.47 -12.62 -3.50
N ASN A 675 -4.76 -13.56 -4.12
CA ASN A 675 -4.37 -14.79 -3.45
C ASN A 675 -3.55 -14.42 -2.19
N PRO A 676 -4.03 -14.74 -0.97
CA PRO A 676 -3.33 -14.41 0.27
C PRO A 676 -1.92 -15.00 0.33
N LEU A 677 -1.63 -16.07 -0.42
CA LEU A 677 -0.27 -16.61 -0.56
C LEU A 677 0.74 -15.58 -1.08
N TYR A 678 0.32 -14.63 -1.91
CA TYR A 678 1.21 -13.60 -2.45
C TYR A 678 1.55 -12.51 -1.44
N SER A 679 0.87 -12.46 -0.29
CA SER A 679 1.17 -11.49 0.78
C SER A 679 2.40 -11.83 1.61
N VAL A 680 3.03 -12.99 1.38
CA VAL A 680 4.18 -13.46 2.14
C VAL A 680 5.47 -12.76 1.73
N GLU A 681 5.50 -12.14 0.55
CA GLU A 681 6.70 -11.52 -0.01
C GLU A 681 6.34 -10.19 -0.69
N ASP A 682 7.01 -9.12 -0.28
CA ASP A 682 6.68 -7.76 -0.69
C ASP A 682 6.74 -7.56 -2.21
N SER A 683 7.62 -8.30 -2.91
CA SER A 683 7.76 -8.20 -4.36
C SER A 683 6.45 -8.48 -5.12
N PHE A 684 5.57 -9.35 -4.61
CA PHE A 684 4.28 -9.60 -5.24
C PHE A 684 3.23 -8.51 -4.96
N LEU A 685 3.45 -7.68 -3.94
CA LEU A 685 2.52 -6.63 -3.53
C LEU A 685 2.77 -5.31 -4.25
N GLN A 686 3.94 -5.14 -4.86
CA GLN A 686 4.39 -3.88 -5.46
C GLN A 686 3.45 -3.38 -6.58
N ASP A 687 2.97 -4.26 -7.45
CA ASP A 687 2.08 -3.93 -8.57
C ASP A 687 0.67 -3.45 -8.12
N TYR A 688 0.35 -3.61 -6.84
CA TYR A 688 -0.97 -3.29 -6.28
C TYR A 688 -0.96 -2.01 -5.45
N ARG A 689 0.18 -1.31 -5.36
CA ARG A 689 0.30 -0.02 -4.68
C ARG A 689 -0.32 1.09 -5.54
N LYS A 690 -1.07 2.02 -4.93
CA LYS A 690 -1.73 3.13 -5.64
C LYS A 690 -1.31 4.52 -5.17
N GLU A 691 -1.15 5.44 -6.12
CA GLU A 691 -0.91 6.85 -5.90
C GLU A 691 -2.14 7.59 -6.36
N PHE A 692 -2.75 8.33 -5.44
CA PHE A 692 -3.93 9.12 -5.70
C PHE A 692 -3.56 10.59 -5.74
N HIS A 693 -3.82 11.24 -6.87
CA HIS A 693 -3.92 12.69 -6.94
C HIS A 693 -5.35 13.09 -6.59
N VAL A 694 -5.55 13.60 -5.38
CA VAL A 694 -6.86 13.96 -4.84
C VAL A 694 -7.11 15.44 -5.05
N GLN A 695 -8.18 15.76 -5.77
CA GLN A 695 -8.65 17.11 -6.03
C GLN A 695 -10.08 17.26 -5.56
N PHE A 696 -10.39 18.41 -4.98
CA PHE A 696 -11.72 18.71 -4.45
C PHE A 696 -12.41 19.74 -5.31
N ASP A 697 -13.72 19.56 -5.48
CA ASP A 697 -14.61 20.54 -6.06
C ASP A 697 -15.64 20.92 -4.97
N GLY A 698 -15.50 22.14 -4.44
CA GLY A 698 -16.41 22.67 -3.42
C GLY A 698 -15.97 22.50 -1.95
N LEU A 699 -14.68 22.30 -1.67
CA LEU A 699 -14.18 22.50 -0.30
C LEU A 699 -14.27 23.99 0.08
N ILE A 700 -14.75 24.27 1.29
CA ILE A 700 -14.81 25.65 1.80
C ILE A 700 -13.38 26.13 2.08
N PRO A 701 -12.92 27.23 1.45
CA PRO A 701 -11.60 27.79 1.70
C PRO A 701 -11.42 28.22 3.15
N GLY A 702 -10.21 28.05 3.69
CA GLY A 702 -9.91 28.41 5.07
C GLY A 702 -8.64 27.73 5.59
N GLU A 703 -8.31 28.00 6.86
CA GLU A 703 -7.26 27.29 7.58
C GLU A 703 -7.80 26.01 8.20
N TYR A 704 -7.09 24.91 7.98
CA TYR A 704 -7.45 23.61 8.51
C TYR A 704 -6.25 22.97 9.20
N GLN A 705 -6.48 22.37 10.36
CA GLN A 705 -5.59 21.36 10.90
C GLN A 705 -5.91 20.03 10.24
N LEU A 706 -4.98 19.54 9.43
CA LEU A 706 -5.05 18.25 8.79
C LEU A 706 -4.46 17.17 9.70
N ARG A 707 -5.27 16.18 10.07
CA ARG A 707 -4.82 14.98 10.79
C ARG A 707 -4.88 13.79 9.86
N LYS A 708 -3.74 13.18 9.58
CA LYS A 708 -3.65 11.99 8.74
C LYS A 708 -3.28 10.77 9.59
N PHE A 709 -4.17 9.79 9.61
CA PHE A 709 -3.88 8.45 10.10
C PHE A 709 -3.51 7.53 8.95
N GLN A 710 -2.40 6.83 9.06
CA GLN A 710 -1.95 5.81 8.13
C GLN A 710 -2.11 4.43 8.76
N PHE A 711 -2.81 3.54 8.05
CA PHE A 711 -3.11 2.20 8.50
C PHE A 711 -2.83 1.17 7.39
N ASP A 712 -1.74 0.44 7.53
CA ASP A 712 -1.22 -0.51 6.56
C ASP A 712 -0.43 -1.64 7.26
N GLN A 713 0.28 -2.46 6.48
CA GLN A 713 1.06 -3.59 7.00
C GLN A 713 2.22 -3.17 7.92
N GLU A 714 2.73 -1.95 7.80
CA GLU A 714 3.79 -1.41 8.65
C GLU A 714 3.22 -0.58 9.82
N ASN A 715 2.04 0.02 9.62
CA ASN A 715 1.38 0.94 10.54
C ASN A 715 0.05 0.34 11.02
N GLY A 716 0.07 -0.44 12.11
CA GLY A 716 -1.14 -1.01 12.72
C GLY A 716 -1.36 -2.51 12.51
N ALA A 717 -0.41 -3.22 11.87
CA ALA A 717 -0.43 -4.68 11.77
C ALA A 717 0.30 -5.33 12.95
N LEU A 718 -0.45 -6.04 13.78
CA LEU A 718 0.09 -6.73 14.96
C LEU A 718 0.96 -7.95 14.61
N TYR A 719 0.55 -8.73 13.60
CA TYR A 719 1.15 -10.05 13.33
C TYR A 719 2.61 -9.96 12.88
N SER A 720 2.95 -8.97 12.04
CA SER A 720 4.33 -8.75 11.56
C SER A 720 5.28 -8.46 12.72
N LYS A 721 4.87 -7.60 13.65
CA LYS A 721 5.63 -7.24 14.86
C LYS A 721 5.76 -8.40 15.83
N TYR A 722 4.65 -9.12 16.06
CA TYR A 722 4.64 -10.32 16.91
C TYR A 722 5.60 -11.38 16.38
N TRP A 723 5.54 -11.68 15.08
CA TRP A 723 6.37 -12.72 14.45
C TRP A 723 7.87 -12.40 14.53
N GLN A 724 8.26 -11.13 14.38
CA GLN A 724 9.66 -10.69 14.46
C GLN A 724 10.28 -10.91 15.85
N LEU A 725 9.50 -10.77 16.92
CA LEU A 725 9.95 -10.89 18.30
C LEU A 725 9.59 -12.24 18.94
N ASN A 726 8.91 -13.13 18.19
CA ASN A 726 8.35 -14.36 18.71
C ASN A 726 9.44 -15.31 19.28
N SER A 727 9.15 -15.90 20.43
CA SER A 727 10.07 -16.78 21.17
C SER A 727 9.46 -18.17 21.34
N LYS A 728 10.31 -19.21 21.25
CA LYS A 728 9.91 -20.60 21.50
C LYS A 728 9.36 -20.84 22.92
N HIS A 729 9.68 -19.95 23.86
CA HIS A 729 9.26 -20.02 25.25
C HIS A 729 8.12 -19.04 25.58
N GLY A 730 7.54 -18.39 24.57
CA GLY A 730 6.54 -17.33 24.73
C GLY A 730 7.16 -15.95 24.95
N LEU A 731 6.30 -14.94 25.01
CA LEU A 731 6.66 -13.53 25.22
C LEU A 731 6.19 -13.09 26.60
N ASP A 732 7.02 -12.30 27.30
CA ASP A 732 6.62 -11.69 28.56
C ASP A 732 5.71 -10.47 28.33
N SER A 733 5.20 -9.91 29.42
CA SER A 733 4.29 -8.77 29.38
C SER A 733 4.92 -7.51 28.80
N GLU A 734 6.21 -7.27 29.02
CA GLU A 734 6.89 -6.07 28.53
C GLU A 734 7.04 -6.10 27.01
N ILE A 735 7.44 -7.26 26.46
CA ILE A 735 7.53 -7.46 25.01
C ILE A 735 6.13 -7.37 24.38
N MET A 736 5.11 -7.95 25.02
CA MET A 736 3.74 -7.86 24.53
C MET A 736 3.23 -6.41 24.52
N ASP A 737 3.47 -5.66 25.59
CA ASP A 737 3.08 -4.24 25.67
C ASP A 737 3.79 -3.41 24.60
N TYR A 738 5.08 -3.66 24.35
CA TYR A 738 5.82 -3.03 23.25
C TYR A 738 5.19 -3.33 21.89
N ILE A 739 4.90 -4.60 21.60
CA ILE A 739 4.26 -5.01 20.33
C ILE A 739 2.90 -4.32 20.16
N VAL A 740 2.10 -4.24 21.23
CA VAL A 740 0.77 -3.62 21.18
C VAL A 740 0.84 -2.11 20.98
N GLN A 741 1.84 -1.44 21.55
CA GLN A 741 2.07 -0.01 21.35
C GLN A 741 2.58 0.30 19.94
N ASP A 742 3.47 -0.52 19.40
CA ASP A 742 4.03 -0.35 18.06
C ASP A 742 3.00 -0.71 16.95
N ALA A 743 2.06 -1.62 17.23
CA ALA A 743 1.00 -2.02 16.31
C ALA A 743 -0.21 -1.07 16.26
N GLN A 744 0.00 0.24 16.42
CA GLN A 744 -1.04 1.27 16.26
C GLN A 744 -0.96 1.94 14.88
N PRO A 745 -2.08 2.45 14.33
CA PRO A 745 -2.04 3.35 13.17
C PRO A 745 -1.24 4.62 13.46
N THR A 746 -0.41 5.04 12.51
CA THR A 746 0.46 6.22 12.66
C THR A 746 -0.31 7.51 12.41
N LEU A 747 -0.18 8.49 13.31
CA LEU A 747 -0.79 9.82 13.20
C LEU A 747 0.26 10.86 12.78
N SER A 748 -0.09 11.68 11.80
CA SER A 748 0.64 12.90 11.43
C SER A 748 -0.32 14.09 11.42
N VAL A 749 0.19 15.27 11.77
CA VAL A 749 -0.60 16.51 11.87
C VAL A 749 0.14 17.64 11.14
N SER A 750 -0.58 18.39 10.32
CA SER A 750 -0.10 19.63 9.69
C SER A 750 -1.21 20.69 9.69
N ASP A 751 -0.83 21.96 9.57
CA ASP A 751 -1.78 23.06 9.35
C ASP A 751 -1.67 23.51 7.89
N GLU A 752 -2.80 23.54 7.19
CA GLU A 752 -2.89 23.77 5.75
C GLU A 752 -3.88 24.87 5.43
N LEU A 753 -3.50 25.77 4.51
CA LEU A 753 -4.41 26.76 3.94
C LEU A 753 -5.09 26.16 2.70
N ILE A 754 -6.36 25.80 2.83
CA ILE A 754 -7.15 25.23 1.73
C ILE A 754 -7.71 26.36 0.88
N THR A 755 -7.38 26.33 -0.41
CA THR A 755 -7.90 27.22 -1.45
C THR A 755 -8.80 26.44 -2.41
N GLU A 756 -9.53 27.12 -3.30
CA GLU A 756 -10.45 26.47 -4.25
C GLU A 756 -9.80 25.39 -5.14
N ASN A 757 -8.49 25.50 -5.41
CA ASN A 757 -7.73 24.54 -6.24
C ASN A 757 -6.85 23.59 -5.42
N TRP A 758 -7.10 23.45 -4.11
CA TRP A 758 -6.27 22.63 -3.25
C TRP A 758 -6.34 21.15 -3.65
N SER A 759 -5.16 20.52 -3.71
CA SER A 759 -5.01 19.10 -4.06
C SER A 759 -3.79 18.53 -3.36
N PHE A 760 -3.76 17.20 -3.21
CA PHE A 760 -2.62 16.52 -2.64
C PHE A 760 -2.44 15.13 -3.21
N TYR A 761 -1.27 14.55 -2.99
CA TYR A 761 -0.95 13.18 -3.36
C TYR A 761 -1.02 12.26 -2.14
N ALA A 762 -1.60 11.08 -2.32
CA ALA A 762 -1.71 10.05 -1.31
C ALA A 762 -1.17 8.72 -1.84
N TYR A 763 -0.30 8.08 -1.08
CA TYR A 763 0.34 6.81 -1.43
C TYR A 763 -0.21 5.72 -0.53
N LEU A 764 -0.87 4.72 -1.10
CA LEU A 764 -1.51 3.64 -0.36
C LEU A 764 -0.95 2.28 -0.78
N ASP A 765 -0.43 1.55 0.21
CA ASP A 765 -0.10 0.15 0.09
C ASP A 765 -1.35 -0.73 -0.14
N VAL A 766 -1.12 -2.00 -0.44
CA VAL A 766 -2.18 -2.99 -0.63
C VAL A 766 -3.04 -3.07 0.61
N ASN A 767 -4.36 -2.96 0.44
CA ASN A 767 -5.35 -3.00 1.51
C ASN A 767 -5.14 -1.95 2.61
N ALA A 768 -4.40 -0.88 2.32
CA ALA A 768 -4.17 0.23 3.25
C ALA A 768 -5.37 1.19 3.33
N ILE A 769 -5.48 1.86 4.48
CA ILE A 769 -6.39 2.97 4.74
C ILE A 769 -5.56 4.21 5.07
N GLN A 770 -5.88 5.33 4.44
CA GLN A 770 -5.48 6.65 4.94
C GLN A 770 -6.72 7.45 5.33
N PHE A 771 -6.79 7.84 6.60
CA PHE A 771 -7.91 8.59 7.16
C PHE A 771 -7.47 10.02 7.45
N TYR A 772 -8.11 10.98 6.80
CA TYR A 772 -7.83 12.41 6.92
C TYR A 772 -8.98 13.08 7.69
N GLU A 773 -8.65 13.89 8.69
CA GLU A 773 -9.57 14.85 9.32
C GLU A 773 -9.12 16.25 8.96
N PHE A 774 -9.99 17.00 8.30
CA PHE A 774 -9.84 18.41 7.99
C PHE A 774 -10.62 19.19 9.04
N ARG A 775 -9.95 19.61 10.11
CA ARG A 775 -10.60 20.38 11.18
C ARG A 775 -10.40 21.87 10.94
N ARG A 776 -11.49 22.64 10.87
CA ARG A 776 -11.40 24.09 10.75
C ARG A 776 -10.80 24.68 12.02
N THR A 777 -9.85 25.60 11.86
CA THR A 777 -9.24 26.32 12.99
C THR A 777 -9.93 27.66 13.28
N LEU A 778 -10.74 28.17 12.34
CA LEU A 778 -11.52 29.41 12.42
C LEU A 778 -12.90 29.29 11.75
#